data_AF-A0A2E5I5J3-F1
#
_entry.id   AF-A0A2E5I5J3-F1
#
_cell.length_a   1.000
_cell.length_b   1.000
_cell.length_c   1.000
_cell.angle_alpha   90.00
_cell.angle_beta   90.00
_cell.angle_gamma   90.00
#
_symmetry.space_group_name_H-M   'P 1'
#
loop_
_entity.id
_entity.type
_entity.pdbx_description
1 polymer ?
#
loop_
_entity_poly.entity_id
_entity_poly.type
_entity_poly.pdbx_seq_one_letter_code
_entity_poly.pdbx_strand_id
1 'polypeptide(L)'
;MKRSLPIVPFLLVALHLGCDFQNPADFEVPKWNINLTIPLLDGEYGIAGIVDNSTIHSSGDSLLIKFDGTLPRESVTGDFLKVPLNIDQTVGDSVTAPSLSGAFEPITVTVSVPIPMGQYVLTGKYENLSDPGNMITIPSSNEQKIIGSDWNSAASQIETLAGAVDESFDLIDIGSMFDQIPFIEKVLGAVVGGTASDNTFESSTSNSDIPVPIASTWATVMTGADTVASHEKTNLEAGADFDSTTSLVGKLLGSELRLKYGFTMTRVGDSDEVTIPANSEVSMSISVTMEVTDMDLARVIVKEYSLAPEIPSFAFSTSQDESEDCQVRGVYGGQFDTDAVGSNLIGVKNVSNSFPFDIDFGLDFRNFIQSSGDTVKFAQRLAKSGSPYSDEKDLSGGQFKHPTDPNAVVEEMVVNVKATTVADTVDVPLSNESSVWKFTAGIELKPLQFSSLEADLGCPFPTQNQEIGNIPQGFTGMSFGEVLLSFTLYNEIRLPLSLSLNLIGTSATGESLQVLVDTKIARPVSTTDSAKTIVELSSVGTKVSLFDSASDTTADSSYTIEAGVGTNTIVDLIALNPKDFVVNATAKIDGRGSIDVNKALWGRYNLVAPFQVRIEPMTFIPNNSTVIDEWKHDTRVQLRNFVKEANLTTRVINGLPVGGSLSVLFSNKEIFPLDRSSKTLNALRDTLKWPATDSLYVVSKCESLMNMDETIYVSSVIFDSSGCVEGTAYLVRGVPGQVDTVISYIDTMFTITLPRPKAYYAVDSKVGLPMSAMTPGDTTVTTGLDSLKMYLLTDLGKHYVRPRTHFSGTLDKVPDMVQFSMKDTISMKAFMVFQLQSDGLTAKAADELVITYPNGGETLILGESIWVRWRSLGSSLSDQNVIVYTSTSDNPDVSSDEDWDIISGGAIANVDYFYPWTPSSAADKLWLRICNETGDICDRSLSSFKVVASSVAIAREKIGKVRWNRDRTSTRANR
;
A
#
# COMPACT_ATOMS: atom_id res chain seq x y z
N MET A 1 -7.23 -136.22 -54.56
CA MET A 1 -6.55 -135.51 -53.45
C MET A 1 -6.75 -134.00 -53.61
N LYS A 2 -7.73 -133.42 -52.90
CA LYS A 2 -7.85 -131.97 -52.67
C LYS A 2 -8.47 -131.80 -51.28
N ARG A 3 -7.73 -131.16 -50.37
CA ARG A 3 -8.11 -130.89 -48.98
C ARG A 3 -9.02 -129.66 -48.95
N SER A 4 -10.21 -129.77 -48.36
CA SER A 4 -11.05 -128.63 -47.99
C SER A 4 -10.80 -128.27 -46.52
N LEU A 5 -10.28 -127.06 -46.29
CA LEU A 5 -10.07 -126.45 -44.98
C LEU A 5 -11.42 -126.17 -44.27
N PRO A 6 -11.53 -126.37 -42.94
CA PRO A 6 -12.62 -125.80 -42.16
C PRO A 6 -12.30 -124.33 -41.85
N ILE A 7 -13.19 -123.41 -42.25
CA ILE A 7 -13.03 -121.94 -42.12
C ILE A 7 -13.32 -121.42 -40.69
N VAL A 8 -13.82 -122.28 -39.80
CA VAL A 8 -14.28 -121.88 -38.46
C VAL A 8 -13.17 -121.63 -37.42
N PRO A 9 -12.02 -122.35 -37.38
CA PRO A 9 -10.96 -122.03 -36.42
C PRO A 9 -10.16 -120.79 -36.80
N PHE A 10 -10.11 -120.44 -38.10
CA PHE A 10 -9.35 -119.29 -38.59
C PHE A 10 -10.03 -117.95 -38.26
N LEU A 11 -11.37 -117.95 -38.18
CA LEU A 11 -12.13 -116.77 -37.75
C LEU A 11 -11.99 -116.50 -36.24
N LEU A 12 -11.83 -117.56 -35.42
CA LEU A 12 -11.59 -117.44 -33.98
C LEU A 12 -10.15 -117.01 -33.64
N VAL A 13 -9.15 -117.38 -34.43
CA VAL A 13 -7.77 -116.88 -34.28
C VAL A 13 -7.63 -115.43 -34.78
N ALA A 14 -8.37 -115.04 -35.81
CA ALA A 14 -8.42 -113.65 -36.26
C ALA A 14 -9.09 -112.69 -35.24
N LEU A 15 -10.02 -113.20 -34.42
CA LEU A 15 -10.63 -112.44 -33.31
C LEU A 15 -9.73 -112.32 -32.07
N HIS A 16 -8.64 -113.08 -31.97
CA HIS A 16 -7.66 -112.97 -30.87
C HIS A 16 -6.40 -112.15 -31.21
N LEU A 17 -6.21 -111.76 -32.48
CA LEU A 17 -5.02 -111.00 -32.92
C LEU A 17 -5.33 -109.55 -33.33
N GLY A 18 -6.57 -109.07 -33.13
CA GLY A 18 -7.00 -107.71 -33.43
C GLY A 18 -7.26 -106.82 -32.22
N CYS A 19 -6.93 -107.27 -31.01
CA CYS A 19 -7.03 -106.46 -29.80
C CYS A 19 -5.67 -105.86 -29.46
N ASP A 20 -5.30 -104.79 -30.16
CA ASP A 20 -4.39 -103.79 -29.61
C ASP A 20 -5.20 -102.95 -28.60
N PHE A 21 -5.52 -103.57 -27.46
CA PHE A 21 -5.97 -102.79 -26.31
C PHE A 21 -4.71 -102.06 -25.82
N GLN A 22 -4.59 -100.79 -26.23
CA GLN A 22 -3.77 -99.85 -25.48
C GLN A 22 -4.11 -100.04 -24.00
N ASN A 23 -3.06 -100.20 -23.18
CA ASN A 23 -3.20 -100.36 -21.75
C ASN A 23 -4.17 -99.28 -21.24
N PRO A 24 -5.26 -99.61 -20.52
CA PRO A 24 -6.21 -98.61 -20.05
C PRO A 24 -5.59 -97.56 -19.11
N ALA A 25 -4.32 -97.73 -18.73
CA ALA A 25 -3.50 -96.70 -18.09
C ALA A 25 -3.11 -95.52 -19.01
N ASP A 26 -3.15 -95.68 -20.35
CA ASP A 26 -2.76 -94.67 -21.34
C ASP A 26 -3.96 -93.95 -21.99
N PHE A 27 -5.19 -94.17 -21.49
CA PHE A 27 -6.38 -93.46 -21.96
C PHE A 27 -6.37 -92.00 -21.48
N GLU A 28 -5.90 -91.09 -22.33
CA GLU A 28 -6.02 -89.66 -22.09
C GLU A 28 -7.45 -89.18 -22.41
N VAL A 29 -8.14 -88.61 -21.41
CA VAL A 29 -9.43 -87.95 -21.63
C VAL A 29 -9.30 -86.86 -22.69
N PRO A 30 -10.20 -86.78 -23.69
CA PRO A 30 -10.13 -85.75 -24.72
C PRO A 30 -10.22 -84.36 -24.10
N LYS A 31 -9.24 -83.50 -24.40
CA LYS A 31 -9.19 -82.11 -23.96
C LYS A 31 -10.03 -81.25 -24.88
N TRP A 32 -11.08 -80.63 -24.36
CA TRP A 32 -11.95 -79.71 -25.09
C TRP A 32 -11.60 -78.27 -24.70
N ASN A 33 -11.44 -77.42 -25.72
CA ASN A 33 -11.36 -75.97 -25.52
C ASN A 33 -12.76 -75.38 -25.64
N ILE A 34 -13.24 -74.71 -24.60
CA ILE A 34 -14.55 -74.06 -24.56
C ILE A 34 -14.32 -72.55 -24.50
N ASN A 35 -14.90 -71.81 -25.45
CA ASN A 35 -14.86 -70.35 -25.44
C ASN A 35 -16.10 -69.82 -24.73
N LEU A 36 -15.91 -69.15 -23.58
CA LEU A 36 -16.96 -68.45 -22.86
C LEU A 36 -16.88 -66.96 -23.19
N THR A 37 -17.86 -66.45 -23.93
CA THR A 37 -17.96 -65.02 -24.30
C THR A 37 -18.90 -64.29 -23.35
N ILE A 38 -18.40 -63.23 -22.71
CA ILE A 38 -19.14 -62.39 -21.76
C ILE A 38 -19.17 -60.94 -22.30
N PRO A 39 -20.36 -60.37 -22.59
CA PRO A 39 -20.46 -58.95 -22.91
C PRO A 39 -20.18 -58.12 -21.65
N LEU A 40 -19.37 -57.06 -21.77
CA LEU A 40 -18.97 -56.22 -20.63
C LEU A 40 -19.52 -54.80 -20.72
N LEU A 41 -19.44 -54.18 -21.90
CA LEU A 41 -19.80 -52.77 -22.07
C LEU A 41 -20.35 -52.49 -23.47
N ASP A 42 -21.43 -51.70 -23.53
CA ASP A 42 -21.88 -50.99 -24.74
C ASP A 42 -22.38 -49.62 -24.28
N GLY A 43 -21.59 -48.57 -24.51
CA GLY A 43 -21.88 -47.23 -24.00
C GLY A 43 -21.25 -46.12 -24.82
N GLU A 44 -21.87 -44.94 -24.74
CA GLU A 44 -21.39 -43.70 -25.35
C GLU A 44 -21.28 -42.61 -24.27
N TYR A 45 -20.14 -41.93 -24.23
CA TYR A 45 -19.79 -40.95 -23.23
C TYR A 45 -19.46 -39.62 -23.91
N GLY A 46 -20.29 -38.60 -23.72
CA GLY A 46 -20.05 -37.26 -24.27
C GLY A 46 -19.23 -36.39 -23.33
N ILE A 47 -18.35 -35.55 -23.90
CA ILE A 47 -17.55 -34.59 -23.11
C ILE A 47 -18.36 -33.38 -22.64
N ALA A 48 -19.55 -33.18 -23.19
CA ALA A 48 -20.47 -32.08 -22.84
C ALA A 48 -20.74 -31.95 -21.33
N GLY A 49 -20.63 -33.03 -20.56
CA GLY A 49 -20.78 -33.03 -19.10
C GLY A 49 -19.68 -32.30 -18.32
N ILE A 50 -18.61 -31.84 -18.98
CA ILE A 50 -17.56 -31.01 -18.37
C ILE A 50 -17.98 -29.54 -18.22
N VAL A 51 -19.03 -29.10 -18.93
CA VAL A 51 -19.57 -27.75 -18.81
C VAL A 51 -20.26 -27.60 -17.46
N ASP A 52 -19.79 -26.65 -16.67
CA ASP A 52 -20.29 -26.38 -15.33
C ASP A 52 -20.90 -24.98 -15.18
N ASN A 53 -20.83 -24.16 -16.24
CA ASN A 53 -21.25 -22.74 -16.28
C ASN A 53 -20.58 -21.87 -15.19
N SER A 54 -19.54 -22.37 -14.53
CA SER A 54 -18.75 -21.64 -13.55
C SER A 54 -17.42 -21.25 -14.17
N THR A 55 -16.72 -22.24 -14.73
CA THR A 55 -15.35 -22.13 -15.22
C THR A 55 -15.32 -22.49 -16.70
N ILE A 56 -15.96 -23.60 -17.08
CA ILE A 56 -16.05 -24.06 -18.46
C ILE A 56 -17.46 -23.78 -18.96
N HIS A 57 -17.53 -22.91 -19.95
CA HIS A 57 -18.75 -22.44 -20.57
C HIS A 57 -18.83 -22.97 -22.01
N SER A 58 -20.05 -23.06 -22.54
CA SER A 58 -20.26 -23.34 -23.96
C SER A 58 -20.63 -22.06 -24.71
N SER A 59 -20.10 -21.93 -25.93
CA SER A 59 -20.52 -20.93 -26.91
C SER A 59 -20.83 -21.65 -28.21
N GLY A 60 -22.12 -21.96 -28.40
CA GLY A 60 -22.55 -22.89 -29.46
C GLY A 60 -21.91 -24.27 -29.29
N ASP A 61 -21.21 -24.73 -30.33
CA ASP A 61 -20.50 -26.02 -30.34
C ASP A 61 -19.11 -25.98 -29.68
N SER A 62 -18.62 -24.78 -29.30
CA SER A 62 -17.29 -24.57 -28.73
C SER A 62 -17.30 -24.51 -27.20
N LEU A 63 -16.23 -25.01 -26.59
CA LEU A 63 -15.94 -24.82 -25.18
C LEU A 63 -15.04 -23.60 -25.00
N LEU A 64 -15.28 -22.83 -23.94
CA LEU A 64 -14.42 -21.72 -23.54
C LEU A 64 -14.34 -21.63 -22.03
N ILE A 65 -13.19 -21.17 -21.54
CA ILE A 65 -13.00 -20.79 -20.16
C ILE A 65 -13.31 -19.30 -20.04
N LYS A 66 -14.14 -18.95 -19.06
CA LYS A 66 -14.47 -17.56 -18.78
C LYS A 66 -14.38 -17.25 -17.29
N PHE A 67 -13.67 -16.18 -16.96
CA PHE A 67 -13.68 -15.58 -15.62
C PHE A 67 -13.99 -14.10 -15.73
N ASP A 68 -14.79 -13.60 -14.81
CA ASP A 68 -14.98 -12.17 -14.65
C ASP A 68 -14.95 -11.77 -13.18
N GLY A 69 -14.60 -10.51 -12.96
CA GLY A 69 -14.57 -9.92 -11.63
C GLY A 69 -14.54 -8.41 -11.70
N THR A 70 -14.73 -7.78 -10.55
CA THR A 70 -14.71 -6.32 -10.40
C THR A 70 -13.39 -5.87 -9.80
N LEU A 71 -12.88 -4.75 -10.27
CA LEU A 71 -11.82 -4.01 -9.60
C LEU A 71 -12.45 -3.05 -8.58
N PRO A 72 -11.78 -2.76 -7.44
CA PRO A 72 -12.29 -1.86 -6.43
C PRO A 72 -12.56 -0.46 -6.99
N ARG A 73 -13.54 0.24 -6.39
CA ARG A 73 -13.84 1.64 -6.70
C ARG A 73 -13.02 2.52 -5.79
N GLU A 74 -12.03 3.19 -6.34
CA GLU A 74 -11.22 4.17 -5.62
C GLU A 74 -11.70 5.58 -5.94
N SER A 75 -12.18 6.30 -4.93
CA SER A 75 -12.58 7.70 -5.06
C SER A 75 -11.45 8.63 -4.65
N VAL A 76 -11.32 9.76 -5.34
CA VAL A 76 -10.57 10.91 -4.82
C VAL A 76 -11.29 11.40 -3.56
N THR A 77 -10.64 11.27 -2.41
CA THR A 77 -11.19 11.73 -1.13
C THR A 77 -11.14 13.26 -1.06
N GLY A 78 -12.01 13.87 -0.25
CA GLY A 78 -12.03 15.32 -0.06
C GLY A 78 -10.73 15.90 0.50
N ASP A 79 -9.83 15.06 1.02
CA ASP A 79 -8.52 15.49 1.53
C ASP A 79 -7.58 15.98 0.40
N PHE A 80 -7.71 15.46 -0.82
CA PHE A 80 -6.99 16.00 -2.00
C PHE A 80 -7.44 17.42 -2.38
N LEU A 81 -8.56 17.88 -1.83
CA LEU A 81 -9.16 19.19 -2.10
C LEU A 81 -9.10 20.13 -0.89
N LYS A 82 -8.34 19.75 0.14
CA LYS A 82 -8.06 20.60 1.30
C LYS A 82 -6.65 21.16 1.17
N VAL A 83 -6.55 22.48 1.17
CA VAL A 83 -5.27 23.16 1.33
C VAL A 83 -5.16 23.57 2.80
N PRO A 84 -4.25 22.96 3.59
CA PRO A 84 -4.12 23.18 5.03
C PRO A 84 -3.42 24.51 5.34
N LEU A 85 -3.84 25.60 4.69
CA LEU A 85 -3.39 26.95 5.00
C LEU A 85 -4.10 27.43 6.27
N ASN A 86 -3.35 27.62 7.35
CA ASN A 86 -3.85 28.27 8.55
C ASN A 86 -2.94 29.45 8.86
N ILE A 87 -3.29 30.61 8.30
CA ILE A 87 -2.53 31.84 8.50
C ILE A 87 -3.15 32.58 9.66
N ASP A 88 -2.34 32.90 10.66
CA ASP A 88 -2.68 33.84 11.73
C ASP A 88 -1.44 34.70 11.97
N GLN A 89 -1.44 35.90 11.40
CA GLN A 89 -0.30 36.82 11.46
C GLN A 89 -0.74 38.21 11.85
N THR A 90 0.05 38.88 12.68
CA THR A 90 -0.16 40.30 12.99
C THR A 90 0.89 41.12 12.27
N VAL A 91 0.44 41.99 11.36
CA VAL A 91 1.26 43.00 10.71
C VAL A 91 1.00 44.36 11.35
N GLY A 92 1.96 45.28 11.25
CA GLY A 92 1.81 46.59 11.84
C GLY A 92 3.01 47.46 11.59
N ASP A 93 2.82 48.75 11.86
CA ASP A 93 3.88 49.75 11.82
C ASP A 93 3.82 50.57 13.11
N SER A 94 4.94 51.16 13.49
CA SER A 94 5.05 51.91 14.74
C SER A 94 5.99 53.10 14.60
N VAL A 95 5.59 54.20 15.22
CA VAL A 95 6.37 55.44 15.29
C VAL A 95 6.53 55.83 16.76
N THR A 96 7.74 56.21 17.15
CA THR A 96 8.01 56.71 18.50
C THR A 96 7.26 58.03 18.70
N ALA A 97 6.50 58.13 19.80
CA ALA A 97 5.81 59.34 20.16
C ALA A 97 6.80 60.44 20.58
N PRO A 98 6.49 61.72 20.33
CA PRO A 98 7.29 62.84 20.78
C PRO A 98 7.33 62.88 22.32
N SER A 99 8.49 63.20 22.90
CA SER A 99 8.66 63.32 24.35
C SER A 99 9.07 64.73 24.75
N LEU A 100 8.48 65.23 25.83
CA LEU A 100 8.84 66.51 26.47
C LEU A 100 10.23 66.48 27.11
N SER A 101 10.75 65.29 27.43
CA SER A 101 11.98 65.14 28.18
C SER A 101 13.17 65.75 27.42
N GLY A 102 13.74 66.82 27.96
CA GLY A 102 14.86 67.54 27.35
C GLY A 102 14.49 68.50 26.21
N ALA A 103 13.19 68.59 25.85
CA ALA A 103 12.69 69.48 24.80
C ALA A 103 11.99 70.75 25.33
N PHE A 104 11.60 70.76 26.61
CA PHE A 104 10.97 71.91 27.26
C PHE A 104 11.64 72.24 28.60
N GLU A 105 11.84 73.53 28.85
CA GLU A 105 12.24 74.08 30.15
C GLU A 105 11.16 75.08 30.62
N PRO A 106 10.84 75.14 31.92
CA PRO A 106 9.89 76.11 32.46
C PRO A 106 10.24 77.53 32.04
N ILE A 107 9.25 78.26 31.58
CA ILE A 107 9.41 79.65 31.12
C ILE A 107 9.00 80.58 32.24
N THR A 108 9.91 81.48 32.61
CA THR A 108 9.60 82.63 33.47
C THR A 108 10.05 83.89 32.77
N VAL A 109 9.09 84.75 32.40
CA VAL A 109 9.35 86.06 31.84
C VAL A 109 8.91 87.09 32.86
N THR A 110 9.86 87.83 33.43
CA THR A 110 9.57 88.93 34.36
C THR A 110 10.11 90.23 33.80
N VAL A 111 9.20 91.19 33.63
CA VAL A 111 9.50 92.55 33.23
C VAL A 111 9.08 93.45 34.38
N SER A 112 9.99 94.24 34.93
CA SER A 112 9.67 95.23 35.95
C SER A 112 10.32 96.55 35.60
N VAL A 113 9.49 97.54 35.29
CA VAL A 113 9.93 98.84 34.79
C VAL A 113 9.48 99.92 35.78
N PRO A 114 10.41 100.53 36.54
CA PRO A 114 10.12 101.75 37.27
C PRO A 114 10.05 102.93 36.30
N ILE A 115 9.06 103.80 36.51
CA ILE A 115 8.80 105.00 35.69
C ILE A 115 8.90 106.24 36.62
N PRO A 116 10.11 106.73 36.88
CA PRO A 116 10.37 107.90 37.73
C PRO A 116 10.13 109.24 37.00
N MET A 117 8.87 109.56 36.72
CA MET A 117 8.49 110.78 35.99
C MET A 117 9.05 112.06 36.63
N GLY A 118 9.01 112.17 37.96
CA GLY A 118 9.50 113.32 38.70
C GLY A 118 10.95 113.67 38.41
N GLN A 119 11.82 112.65 38.41
CA GLN A 119 13.25 112.84 38.22
C GLN A 119 13.62 113.15 36.76
N TYR A 120 13.00 112.48 35.78
CA TYR A 120 13.45 112.54 34.38
C TYR A 120 12.61 113.45 33.48
N VAL A 121 11.37 113.72 33.87
CA VAL A 121 10.42 114.50 33.05
C VAL A 121 10.07 115.83 33.70
N LEU A 122 9.98 115.92 35.02
CA LEU A 122 9.57 117.17 35.69
C LEU A 122 10.74 118.04 36.18
N THR A 123 11.74 117.44 36.81
CA THR A 123 12.84 118.18 37.47
C THR A 123 13.63 119.05 36.51
N GLY A 124 13.73 120.34 36.81
CA GLY A 124 14.52 121.33 36.07
C GLY A 124 13.95 121.77 34.72
N LYS A 125 12.74 121.32 34.33
CA LYS A 125 12.16 121.57 33.00
C LYS A 125 10.99 122.56 32.98
N TYR A 126 10.21 122.64 34.05
CA TYR A 126 8.99 123.46 34.10
C TYR A 126 9.04 124.44 35.28
N GLU A 127 8.32 125.57 35.18
CA GLU A 127 8.29 126.60 36.23
C GLU A 127 7.46 126.14 37.44
N ASN A 128 7.91 126.45 38.65
CA ASN A 128 7.15 126.17 39.87
C ASN A 128 6.26 127.36 40.24
N LEU A 129 4.94 127.18 40.18
CA LEU A 129 3.95 128.20 40.53
C LEU A 129 3.91 128.52 42.03
N SER A 130 4.31 127.57 42.89
CA SER A 130 4.41 127.77 44.34
C SER A 130 5.66 128.54 44.77
N ASP A 131 6.67 128.67 43.89
CA ASP A 131 7.92 129.41 44.13
C ASP A 131 8.39 130.15 42.86
N PRO A 132 7.76 131.30 42.54
CA PRO A 132 7.97 132.00 41.28
C PRO A 132 9.43 132.41 41.04
N GLY A 133 10.01 131.94 39.93
CA GLY A 133 11.41 132.19 39.54
C GLY A 133 12.33 130.97 39.68
N ASN A 134 11.85 129.89 40.29
CA ASN A 134 12.54 128.59 40.37
C ASN A 134 11.82 127.53 39.51
N MET A 135 12.58 126.52 39.06
CA MET A 135 12.03 125.37 38.33
C MET A 135 11.51 124.29 39.29
N ILE A 136 10.59 123.45 38.82
CA ILE A 136 10.15 122.24 39.54
C ILE A 136 11.36 121.37 39.87
N THR A 137 11.47 120.92 41.12
CA THR A 137 12.49 119.94 41.56
C THR A 137 11.81 118.80 42.30
N ILE A 138 12.07 117.56 41.89
CA ILE A 138 11.46 116.36 42.47
C ILE A 138 12.56 115.34 42.82
N PRO A 139 12.62 114.81 44.07
CA PRO A 139 11.78 115.18 45.21
C PRO A 139 12.15 116.56 45.78
N SER A 140 11.17 117.24 46.39
CA SER A 140 11.37 118.53 47.09
C SER A 140 10.75 118.48 48.47
N SER A 141 11.39 119.08 49.48
CA SER A 141 10.83 119.16 50.84
C SER A 141 9.63 120.10 50.96
N ASN A 142 9.30 120.82 49.88
CA ASN A 142 8.19 121.78 49.81
C ASN A 142 7.23 121.40 48.67
N GLU A 143 5.94 121.70 48.84
CA GLU A 143 4.93 121.54 47.79
C GLU A 143 5.36 122.26 46.50
N GLN A 144 5.23 121.57 45.36
CA GLN A 144 5.49 122.12 44.03
C GLN A 144 4.16 122.26 43.28
N LYS A 145 4.00 123.27 42.44
CA LYS A 145 2.82 123.42 41.57
C LYS A 145 3.22 123.66 40.14
N ILE A 146 2.59 122.94 39.23
CA ILE A 146 2.82 123.05 37.77
C ILE A 146 1.50 123.38 37.08
N ILE A 147 1.55 124.23 36.05
CA ILE A 147 0.36 124.57 35.26
C ILE A 147 -0.05 123.39 34.38
N GLY A 148 -1.34 123.23 34.14
CA GLY A 148 -1.91 122.07 33.46
C GLY A 148 -1.39 121.85 32.04
N SER A 149 -1.11 122.92 31.29
CA SER A 149 -0.47 122.83 29.96
C SER A 149 0.94 122.23 29.99
N ASP A 150 1.72 122.54 31.03
CA ASP A 150 3.06 121.98 31.25
C ASP A 150 2.98 120.54 31.77
N TRP A 151 2.02 120.24 32.66
CA TRP A 151 1.72 118.87 33.08
C TRP A 151 1.34 117.97 31.89
N ASN A 152 0.45 118.44 31.02
CA ASN A 152 0.03 117.72 29.81
C ASN A 152 1.20 117.49 28.84
N SER A 153 2.15 118.42 28.79
CA SER A 153 3.39 118.28 28.02
C SER A 153 4.33 117.22 28.62
N ALA A 154 4.49 117.22 29.95
CA ALA A 154 5.25 116.19 30.68
C ALA A 154 4.61 114.80 30.52
N ALA A 155 3.29 114.70 30.66
CA ALA A 155 2.51 113.50 30.46
C ALA A 155 2.64 112.94 29.03
N SER A 156 2.68 113.80 28.02
CA SER A 156 2.92 113.37 26.62
C SER A 156 4.37 112.90 26.42
N GLN A 157 5.33 113.55 27.08
CA GLN A 157 6.74 113.16 27.02
C GLN A 157 6.97 111.78 27.65
N ILE A 158 6.39 111.49 28.81
CA ILE A 158 6.58 110.18 29.47
C ILE A 158 5.86 109.06 28.71
N GLU A 159 4.70 109.32 28.11
CA GLU A 159 4.01 108.35 27.25
C GLU A 159 4.82 108.01 26.00
N THR A 160 5.51 109.00 25.42
CA THR A 160 6.41 108.76 24.27
C THR A 160 7.62 107.92 24.66
N LEU A 161 8.12 108.06 25.89
CA LEU A 161 9.30 107.35 26.37
C LEU A 161 9.01 105.95 26.90
N ALA A 162 7.85 105.74 27.53
CA ALA A 162 7.52 104.51 28.25
C ALA A 162 6.03 104.12 28.22
N GLY A 163 5.16 104.88 27.54
CA GLY A 163 3.71 104.70 27.58
C GLY A 163 3.19 103.49 26.81
N ALA A 164 3.98 102.93 25.89
CA ALA A 164 3.64 101.67 25.22
C ALA A 164 4.91 100.92 24.85
N VAL A 165 4.99 99.67 25.29
CA VAL A 165 6.06 98.71 24.98
C VAL A 165 5.44 97.51 24.30
N ASP A 166 6.14 96.98 23.30
CA ASP A 166 5.71 95.86 22.48
C ASP A 166 6.93 94.99 22.18
N GLU A 167 7.07 93.90 22.94
CA GLU A 167 8.23 93.01 22.92
C GLU A 167 7.81 91.63 22.40
N SER A 168 8.61 91.05 21.52
CA SER A 168 8.49 89.65 21.10
C SER A 168 9.53 88.80 21.81
N PHE A 169 9.15 87.61 22.24
CA PHE A 169 10.07 86.61 22.74
C PHE A 169 9.77 85.25 22.11
N ASP A 170 10.83 84.59 21.65
CA ASP A 170 10.76 83.23 21.13
C ASP A 170 10.62 82.26 22.30
N LEU A 171 9.64 81.37 22.20
CA LEU A 171 9.55 80.18 23.01
C LEU A 171 10.43 79.08 22.40
N ILE A 172 10.81 78.08 23.20
CA ILE A 172 11.55 76.91 22.70
C ILE A 172 10.79 76.27 21.53
N ASP A 173 11.51 75.86 20.49
CA ASP A 173 10.94 75.24 19.29
C ASP A 173 10.46 73.81 19.56
N ILE A 174 9.21 73.70 19.99
CA ILE A 174 8.47 72.45 20.17
C ILE A 174 8.34 71.70 18.82
N GLY A 175 8.55 72.36 17.67
CA GLY A 175 8.54 71.76 16.34
C GLY A 175 9.57 70.64 16.18
N SER A 176 10.78 70.83 16.74
CA SER A 176 11.88 69.87 16.65
C SER A 176 11.55 68.46 17.19
N MET A 177 10.57 68.36 18.10
CA MET A 177 10.09 67.08 18.64
C MET A 177 9.36 66.22 17.59
N PHE A 178 8.89 66.82 16.51
CA PHE A 178 8.08 66.18 15.48
C PHE A 178 8.83 66.01 14.15
N ASP A 179 10.08 66.48 14.04
CA ASP A 179 10.86 66.46 12.78
C ASP A 179 11.06 65.06 12.19
N GLN A 180 11.11 64.03 13.04
CA GLN A 180 11.27 62.63 12.62
C GLN A 180 9.93 61.94 12.31
N ILE A 181 8.80 62.64 12.43
CA ILE A 181 7.46 62.09 12.27
C ILE A 181 6.90 62.51 10.90
N PRO A 182 6.90 61.62 9.89
CA PRO A 182 6.75 61.99 8.49
C PRO A 182 5.34 62.48 8.11
N PHE A 183 4.33 62.20 8.93
CA PHE A 183 2.94 62.58 8.74
C PHE A 183 2.54 63.87 9.43
N ILE A 184 3.44 64.51 10.19
CA ILE A 184 3.22 65.84 10.76
C ILE A 184 3.64 66.87 9.71
N GLU A 185 2.70 67.70 9.29
CA GLU A 185 2.94 68.77 8.33
C GLU A 185 3.44 70.03 9.02
N LYS A 186 2.83 70.38 10.17
CA LYS A 186 3.14 71.60 10.91
C LYS A 186 2.76 71.49 12.38
N VAL A 187 3.56 72.05 13.27
CA VAL A 187 3.22 72.28 14.68
C VAL A 187 2.68 73.71 14.85
N LEU A 188 1.50 73.86 15.47
CA LEU A 188 0.85 75.15 15.68
C LEU A 188 1.19 75.78 17.04
N GLY A 189 1.54 74.96 18.03
CA GLY A 189 1.89 75.39 19.38
C GLY A 189 1.64 74.30 20.42
N ALA A 190 1.85 74.61 21.70
CA ALA A 190 1.53 73.73 22.82
C ALA A 190 0.48 74.33 23.75
N VAL A 191 -0.37 73.46 24.29
CA VAL A 191 -1.42 73.82 25.24
C VAL A 191 -0.87 73.69 26.66
N VAL A 192 -1.00 74.77 27.43
CA VAL A 192 -0.55 74.85 28.83
C VAL A 192 -1.32 73.86 29.70
N GLY A 193 -0.56 73.08 30.44
CA GLY A 193 -1.03 72.05 31.35
C GLY A 193 -0.92 72.44 32.82
N GLY A 194 -0.96 71.44 33.69
CA GLY A 194 -0.64 71.61 35.11
C GLY A 194 -1.68 72.40 35.91
N THR A 195 -1.22 73.14 36.92
CA THR A 195 -2.10 73.88 37.83
C THR A 195 -2.11 75.37 37.52
N ALA A 196 -3.21 76.03 37.87
CA ALA A 196 -3.37 77.47 37.69
C ALA A 196 -2.45 78.33 38.59
N SER A 197 -1.82 77.76 39.63
CA SER A 197 -0.88 78.50 40.48
C SER A 197 0.53 78.59 39.88
N ASP A 198 0.88 77.63 39.02
CA ASP A 198 2.23 77.49 38.48
C ASP A 198 2.30 77.96 37.01
N ASN A 199 1.14 78.27 36.42
CA ASN A 199 0.99 78.68 35.03
C ASN A 199 0.16 79.97 34.95
N THR A 200 0.78 81.11 35.23
CA THR A 200 0.12 82.40 35.42
C THR A 200 0.65 83.48 34.49
N PHE A 201 -0.24 84.41 34.13
CA PHE A 201 0.12 85.73 33.64
C PHE A 201 -0.31 86.74 34.69
N GLU A 202 0.64 87.47 35.24
CA GLU A 202 0.45 88.43 36.31
C GLU A 202 0.89 89.82 35.83
N SER A 203 0.12 90.84 36.18
CA SER A 203 0.54 92.22 36.00
C SER A 203 0.22 93.03 37.25
N SER A 204 1.18 93.85 37.66
CA SER A 204 1.04 94.82 38.73
C SER A 204 1.39 96.20 38.18
N THR A 205 0.49 97.16 38.30
CA THR A 205 0.81 98.58 38.06
C THR A 205 0.60 99.34 39.35
N SER A 206 1.62 100.04 39.83
CA SER A 206 1.54 100.90 41.01
C SER A 206 1.64 102.35 40.58
N ASN A 207 0.62 103.15 40.86
CA ASN A 207 0.76 104.60 40.83
C ASN A 207 1.34 105.04 42.18
N SER A 208 2.66 104.90 42.34
CA SER A 208 3.30 105.10 43.63
C SER A 208 3.11 106.51 44.18
N ASP A 209 3.14 107.54 43.30
CA ASP A 209 3.05 108.93 43.76
C ASP A 209 2.78 109.98 42.66
N ILE A 210 2.15 109.61 41.54
CA ILE A 210 1.76 110.59 40.52
C ILE A 210 0.52 111.35 41.03
N PRO A 211 0.53 112.70 41.06
CA PRO A 211 -0.52 113.53 41.66
C PRO A 211 -1.86 113.50 40.92
N VAL A 212 -1.92 112.87 39.75
CA VAL A 212 -3.16 112.64 38.97
C VAL A 212 -3.33 111.14 38.72
N PRO A 213 -4.56 110.65 38.52
CA PRO A 213 -4.78 109.26 38.15
C PRO A 213 -4.09 108.90 36.84
N ILE A 214 -3.64 107.66 36.70
CA ILE A 214 -3.25 107.10 35.41
C ILE A 214 -4.55 106.81 34.64
N ALA A 215 -4.70 107.36 33.44
CA ALA A 215 -5.93 107.27 32.66
C ALA A 215 -6.24 105.82 32.24
N SER A 216 -5.23 105.10 31.77
CA SER A 216 -5.30 103.66 31.55
C SER A 216 -3.93 103.00 31.73
N THR A 217 -3.92 101.74 32.16
CA THR A 217 -2.76 100.83 32.14
C THR A 217 -3.20 99.48 31.59
N TRP A 218 -2.33 98.81 30.83
CA TRP A 218 -2.61 97.50 30.24
C TRP A 218 -1.38 96.61 30.19
N ALA A 219 -1.63 95.30 30.20
CA ALA A 219 -0.65 94.25 29.92
C ALA A 219 -1.36 93.10 29.18
N THR A 220 -0.90 92.76 27.98
CA THR A 220 -1.51 91.77 27.09
C THR A 220 -0.43 90.89 26.48
N VAL A 221 -0.57 89.57 26.62
CA VAL A 221 0.27 88.60 25.92
C VAL A 221 -0.52 87.95 24.80
N MET A 222 0.10 87.85 23.62
CA MET A 222 -0.48 87.32 22.39
C MET A 222 0.38 86.20 21.80
N THR A 223 -0.26 85.28 21.09
CA THR A 223 0.38 84.25 20.25
C THR A 223 -0.12 84.42 18.81
N GLY A 224 0.75 84.85 17.89
CA GLY A 224 0.31 85.25 16.56
C GLY A 224 -0.77 86.35 16.62
N ALA A 225 -1.98 86.06 16.13
CA ALA A 225 -3.13 86.97 16.18
C ALA A 225 -4.02 86.80 17.44
N ASP A 226 -3.81 85.74 18.21
CA ASP A 226 -4.69 85.35 19.32
C ASP A 226 -4.21 85.97 20.64
N THR A 227 -5.14 86.50 21.44
CA THR A 227 -4.85 86.98 22.80
C THR A 227 -4.81 85.80 23.77
N VAL A 228 -3.66 85.60 24.40
CA VAL A 228 -3.45 84.55 25.43
C VAL A 228 -4.02 85.00 26.77
N ALA A 229 -3.63 86.20 27.23
CA ALA A 229 -4.15 86.85 28.43
C ALA A 229 -4.07 88.38 28.30
N SER A 230 -4.95 89.11 29.00
CA SER A 230 -5.00 90.57 28.96
C SER A 230 -5.54 91.15 30.25
N HIS A 231 -4.85 92.15 30.79
CA HIS A 231 -5.24 92.93 31.96
C HIS A 231 -5.31 94.40 31.57
N GLU A 232 -6.36 95.11 31.98
CA GLU A 232 -6.54 96.53 31.71
C GLU A 232 -7.23 97.20 32.91
N LYS A 233 -6.77 98.39 33.26
CA LYS A 233 -7.39 99.22 34.29
C LYS A 233 -7.45 100.67 33.83
N THR A 234 -8.60 101.29 33.98
CA THR A 234 -8.77 102.74 33.80
C THR A 234 -8.80 103.45 35.15
N ASN A 235 -8.32 104.70 35.15
CA ASN A 235 -8.35 105.60 36.29
C ASN A 235 -7.71 105.00 37.57
N LEU A 236 -6.40 104.73 37.51
CA LEU A 236 -5.63 104.28 38.67
C LEU A 236 -5.17 105.49 39.50
N GLU A 237 -5.85 105.71 40.62
CA GLU A 237 -5.63 106.83 41.55
C GLU A 237 -4.21 106.87 42.12
N ALA A 238 -3.79 108.04 42.62
CA ALA A 238 -2.51 108.21 43.30
C ALA A 238 -2.41 107.31 44.55
N GLY A 239 -1.27 106.63 44.71
CA GLY A 239 -1.02 105.69 45.81
C GLY A 239 -1.77 104.36 45.69
N ALA A 240 -2.44 104.08 44.56
CA ALA A 240 -3.18 102.85 44.33
C ALA A 240 -2.41 101.86 43.44
N ASP A 241 -2.66 100.57 43.70
CA ASP A 241 -2.12 99.46 42.94
C ASP A 241 -3.21 98.76 42.12
N PHE A 242 -2.81 98.21 40.97
CA PHE A 242 -3.63 97.32 40.16
C PHE A 242 -2.88 96.02 39.92
N ASP A 243 -3.26 95.00 40.69
CA ASP A 243 -2.77 93.63 40.54
C ASP A 243 -3.83 92.78 39.83
N SER A 244 -3.39 91.98 38.87
CA SER A 244 -4.26 91.05 38.15
C SER A 244 -3.49 89.79 37.77
N THR A 245 -4.16 88.65 37.89
CA THR A 245 -3.62 87.33 37.55
C THR A 245 -4.63 86.58 36.68
N THR A 246 -4.16 86.04 35.56
CA THR A 246 -4.91 85.16 34.67
C THR A 246 -4.20 83.81 34.58
N SER A 247 -4.94 82.71 34.72
CA SER A 247 -4.41 81.37 34.48
C SER A 247 -4.17 81.14 32.99
N LEU A 248 -3.00 80.59 32.68
CA LEU A 248 -2.63 80.21 31.32
C LEU A 248 -3.04 78.78 30.97
N VAL A 249 -3.50 77.98 31.95
CA VAL A 249 -3.93 76.58 31.73
C VAL A 249 -4.99 76.50 30.63
N GLY A 250 -4.77 75.59 29.67
CA GLY A 250 -5.63 75.39 28.50
C GLY A 250 -5.43 76.41 27.37
N LYS A 251 -4.56 77.42 27.53
CA LYS A 251 -4.19 78.33 26.45
C LYS A 251 -3.17 77.69 25.52
N LEU A 252 -3.30 77.94 24.22
CA LEU A 252 -2.31 77.55 23.22
C LEU A 252 -1.21 78.61 23.17
N LEU A 253 0.05 78.20 23.25
CA LEU A 253 1.22 79.05 23.06
C LEU A 253 1.93 78.61 21.78
N GLY A 254 2.09 79.54 20.82
CA GLY A 254 2.86 79.33 19.60
C GLY A 254 4.36 79.42 19.86
N SER A 255 5.18 79.39 18.81
CA SER A 255 6.64 79.49 18.91
C SER A 255 7.13 80.90 19.26
N GLU A 256 6.32 81.94 19.02
CA GLU A 256 6.64 83.33 19.33
C GLU A 256 5.48 83.93 20.13
N LEU A 257 5.80 84.56 21.26
CA LEU A 257 4.85 85.34 22.06
C LEU A 257 5.17 86.83 21.96
N ARG A 258 4.11 87.64 21.99
CA ARG A 258 4.21 89.09 21.92
C ARG A 258 3.56 89.71 23.16
N LEU A 259 4.35 90.37 23.99
CA LEU A 259 3.91 91.06 25.21
C LEU A 259 3.81 92.56 24.94
N LYS A 260 2.61 93.09 25.16
CA LYS A 260 2.29 94.51 25.06
C LYS A 260 1.90 95.05 26.42
N TYR A 261 2.59 96.05 26.91
CA TYR A 261 2.22 96.71 28.16
C TYR A 261 2.44 98.22 28.06
N GLY A 262 1.74 98.98 28.88
CA GLY A 262 1.83 100.42 28.79
C GLY A 262 0.81 101.13 29.66
N PHE A 263 0.80 102.45 29.53
CA PHE A 263 -0.09 103.33 30.25
C PHE A 263 -0.34 104.64 29.50
N THR A 264 -1.46 105.28 29.80
CA THR A 264 -1.74 106.67 29.43
C THR A 264 -2.00 107.50 30.68
N MET A 265 -1.57 108.75 30.64
CA MET A 265 -1.65 109.72 31.72
C MET A 265 -2.91 110.57 31.59
N THR A 266 -3.58 110.84 32.70
CA THR A 266 -4.72 111.76 32.71
C THR A 266 -4.28 113.17 32.32
N ARG A 267 -5.02 113.76 31.37
CA ARG A 267 -4.85 115.16 30.97
C ARG A 267 -5.74 116.05 31.84
N VAL A 268 -5.21 117.20 32.25
CA VAL A 268 -5.90 118.23 33.04
C VAL A 268 -6.23 119.43 32.16
N GLY A 269 -7.08 120.37 32.61
CA GLY A 269 -7.31 121.61 31.87
C GLY A 269 -6.04 122.45 31.78
N ASP A 270 -5.79 123.11 30.65
CA ASP A 270 -4.52 123.82 30.40
C ASP A 270 -4.23 124.95 31.41
N SER A 271 -5.27 125.50 32.04
CA SER A 271 -5.21 126.52 33.09
C SER A 271 -5.31 125.96 34.52
N ASP A 272 -5.49 124.65 34.67
CA ASP A 272 -5.60 124.02 35.99
C ASP A 272 -4.23 123.97 36.68
N GLU A 273 -4.21 123.97 38.00
CA GLU A 273 -2.97 123.79 38.77
C GLU A 273 -2.87 122.34 39.24
N VAL A 274 -1.80 121.63 38.84
CA VAL A 274 -1.48 120.31 39.40
C VAL A 274 -0.56 120.51 40.59
N THR A 275 -1.02 120.09 41.76
CA THR A 275 -0.27 120.21 43.03
C THR A 275 0.50 118.93 43.29
N ILE A 276 1.81 119.04 43.43
CA ILE A 276 2.72 117.95 43.78
C ILE A 276 3.10 118.12 45.27
N PRO A 277 2.68 117.21 46.16
CA PRO A 277 2.95 117.31 47.60
C PRO A 277 4.45 117.34 47.93
N ALA A 278 4.78 117.88 49.11
CA ALA A 278 6.14 117.83 49.64
C ALA A 278 6.61 116.37 49.85
N ASN A 279 7.86 116.11 49.49
CA ASN A 279 8.55 114.81 49.48
C ASN A 279 8.01 113.80 48.45
N SER A 280 7.22 114.27 47.48
CA SER A 280 6.73 113.42 46.41
C SER A 280 7.86 113.01 45.45
N GLU A 281 7.87 111.77 44.97
CA GLU A 281 8.80 111.24 43.96
C GLU A 281 8.21 111.30 42.54
N VAL A 282 6.88 111.44 42.41
CA VAL A 282 6.14 111.40 41.15
C VAL A 282 6.58 110.22 40.28
N SER A 283 6.25 109.02 40.74
CA SER A 283 6.66 107.78 40.08
C SER A 283 5.52 106.80 39.97
N MET A 284 5.63 105.91 39.00
CA MET A 284 4.82 104.70 38.89
C MET A 284 5.72 103.51 38.54
N SER A 285 5.19 102.31 38.60
CA SER A 285 5.86 101.11 38.12
C SER A 285 4.87 100.20 37.40
N ILE A 286 5.38 99.47 36.41
CA ILE A 286 4.66 98.36 35.78
C ILE A 286 5.53 97.12 35.92
N SER A 287 4.94 96.05 36.46
CA SER A 287 5.54 94.73 36.53
C SER A 287 4.63 93.74 35.80
N VAL A 288 5.21 92.90 34.97
CA VAL A 288 4.53 91.79 34.31
C VAL A 288 5.36 90.53 34.52
N THR A 289 4.71 89.48 35.00
CA THR A 289 5.33 88.17 35.19
C THR A 289 4.51 87.13 34.46
N MET A 290 5.14 86.30 33.63
CA MET A 290 4.54 85.14 33.01
C MET A 290 5.32 83.90 33.45
N GLU A 291 4.61 82.93 34.01
CA GLU A 291 5.15 81.62 34.41
C GLU A 291 4.42 80.51 33.65
N VAL A 292 5.17 79.59 33.06
CA VAL A 292 4.66 78.37 32.43
C VAL A 292 5.58 77.22 32.80
N THR A 293 5.08 76.29 33.61
CA THR A 293 5.85 75.14 34.10
C THR A 293 5.53 73.85 33.36
N ASP A 294 4.33 73.73 32.77
CA ASP A 294 3.82 72.47 32.24
C ASP A 294 3.11 72.65 30.89
N MET A 295 3.36 71.72 29.97
CA MET A 295 2.72 71.62 28.67
C MET A 295 2.04 70.24 28.55
N ASP A 296 0.74 70.19 28.32
CA ASP A 296 0.00 68.92 28.28
C ASP A 296 -0.14 68.37 26.86
N LEU A 297 -0.35 69.24 25.87
CA LEU A 297 -0.67 68.85 24.49
C LEU A 297 0.11 69.68 23.49
N ALA A 298 0.49 69.09 22.35
CA ALA A 298 0.93 69.82 21.16
C ALA A 298 -0.19 69.82 20.13
N ARG A 299 -0.52 70.99 19.58
CA ARG A 299 -1.46 71.10 18.48
C ARG A 299 -0.72 71.02 17.16
N VAL A 300 -1.06 70.04 16.33
CA VAL A 300 -0.36 69.74 15.07
C VAL A 300 -1.33 69.56 13.91
N ILE A 301 -0.85 69.82 12.70
CA ILE A 301 -1.52 69.48 11.44
C ILE A 301 -0.94 68.16 10.94
N VAL A 302 -1.80 67.15 10.83
CA VAL A 302 -1.47 65.85 10.25
C VAL A 302 -1.86 65.88 8.78
N LYS A 303 -1.00 65.36 7.91
CA LYS A 303 -1.29 65.12 6.49
C LYS A 303 -1.53 63.64 6.23
N GLU A 304 -2.05 63.32 5.06
CA GLU A 304 -2.14 61.93 4.60
C GLU A 304 -0.76 61.33 4.40
N TYR A 305 -0.55 60.13 4.95
CA TYR A 305 0.69 59.39 4.90
C TYR A 305 0.40 57.89 4.99
N SER A 306 1.09 57.08 4.19
CA SER A 306 0.92 55.63 4.19
C SER A 306 1.66 54.98 5.36
N LEU A 307 0.91 54.31 6.22
CA LEU A 307 1.38 53.42 7.28
C LEU A 307 1.21 51.95 6.88
N ALA A 308 1.02 51.66 5.59
CA ALA A 308 0.80 50.30 5.10
C ALA A 308 2.06 49.45 5.36
N PRO A 309 1.99 48.40 6.20
CA PRO A 309 3.12 47.52 6.43
C PRO A 309 3.45 46.69 5.19
N GLU A 310 4.69 46.22 5.10
CA GLU A 310 5.03 45.13 4.18
C GLU A 310 4.32 43.85 4.65
N ILE A 311 3.60 43.19 3.73
CA ILE A 311 2.95 41.91 4.00
C ILE A 311 3.86 40.80 3.47
N PRO A 312 4.10 39.74 4.24
CA PRO A 312 4.79 38.58 3.70
C PRO A 312 3.98 37.96 2.53
N SER A 313 4.69 37.53 1.49
CA SER A 313 4.10 36.77 0.39
C SER A 313 3.57 35.43 0.91
N PHE A 314 2.27 35.18 0.80
CA PHE A 314 1.69 33.88 1.11
C PHE A 314 1.75 33.00 -0.15
N ALA A 315 2.86 32.27 -0.30
CA ALA A 315 3.02 31.33 -1.40
C ALA A 315 2.10 30.11 -1.20
N PHE A 316 1.48 29.63 -2.27
CA PHE A 316 0.72 28.38 -2.25
C PHE A 316 1.63 27.14 -2.30
N SER A 317 2.95 27.34 -2.44
CA SER A 317 3.98 26.31 -2.47
C SER A 317 4.80 26.29 -1.17
N THR A 318 4.27 25.73 -0.09
CA THR A 318 5.08 25.46 1.11
C THR A 318 4.82 24.07 1.68
N SER A 319 5.30 23.06 0.96
CA SER A 319 5.90 21.82 1.51
C SER A 319 6.30 20.90 0.34
N GLN A 320 7.37 21.26 -0.39
CA GLN A 320 8.07 20.25 -1.20
C GLN A 320 9.11 19.60 -0.30
N ASP A 321 8.66 18.64 0.50
CA ASP A 321 9.55 17.52 0.79
C ASP A 321 9.60 16.71 -0.50
N GLU A 322 10.78 16.57 -1.11
CA GLU A 322 10.97 15.66 -2.26
C GLU A 322 10.64 14.20 -1.90
N SER A 323 10.41 13.90 -0.61
CA SER A 323 9.97 12.61 -0.09
C SER A 323 8.45 12.42 -0.03
N GLU A 324 7.61 13.42 -0.30
CA GLU A 324 6.17 13.20 -0.40
C GLU A 324 5.80 12.68 -1.80
N ASP A 325 5.09 11.55 -1.83
CA ASP A 325 4.70 10.85 -3.05
C ASP A 325 3.90 11.75 -4.02
N CYS A 326 3.13 12.74 -3.55
CA CYS A 326 2.23 13.57 -4.36
C CYS A 326 2.74 15.02 -4.53
N GLN A 327 3.18 15.39 -5.72
CA GLN A 327 3.69 16.74 -6.02
C GLN A 327 2.62 17.65 -6.62
N VAL A 328 2.33 18.78 -5.96
CA VAL A 328 1.57 19.89 -6.56
C VAL A 328 2.53 20.80 -7.33
N ARG A 329 2.45 20.79 -8.66
CA ARG A 329 3.29 21.61 -9.56
C ARG A 329 2.74 23.02 -9.76
N GLY A 330 1.42 23.20 -9.64
CA GLY A 330 0.80 24.52 -9.69
C GLY A 330 -0.71 24.48 -9.51
N VAL A 331 -1.26 25.52 -8.88
CA VAL A 331 -2.72 25.72 -8.70
C VAL A 331 -3.17 26.86 -9.62
N TYR A 332 -4.24 26.67 -10.38
CA TYR A 332 -4.73 27.65 -11.35
C TYR A 332 -6.04 28.32 -10.90
N GLY A 333 -6.86 27.59 -10.14
CA GLY A 333 -8.11 28.09 -9.59
C GLY A 333 -8.97 26.97 -9.03
N GLY A 334 -10.11 27.33 -8.45
CA GLY A 334 -11.04 26.36 -7.88
C GLY A 334 -12.33 27.00 -7.40
N GLN A 335 -13.29 26.17 -7.06
CA GLN A 335 -14.54 26.58 -6.42
C GLN A 335 -14.54 26.11 -4.97
N PHE A 336 -14.87 27.01 -4.05
CA PHE A 336 -14.96 26.67 -2.63
C PHE A 336 -16.18 25.80 -2.37
N ASP A 337 -16.01 24.82 -1.49
CA ASP A 337 -17.10 23.98 -0.99
C ASP A 337 -18.11 24.82 -0.18
N THR A 338 -19.40 24.51 -0.31
CA THR A 338 -20.50 25.21 0.37
C THR A 338 -20.77 24.69 1.77
N ASP A 339 -20.36 23.45 2.07
CA ASP A 339 -20.69 22.76 3.33
C ASP A 339 -19.47 22.56 4.25
N ALA A 340 -18.38 23.30 4.03
CA ALA A 340 -17.11 23.12 4.73
C ALA A 340 -17.04 23.85 6.09
N VAL A 341 -17.59 23.23 7.14
CA VAL A 341 -17.61 23.79 8.51
C VAL A 341 -16.19 24.08 9.02
N GLY A 342 -15.92 25.35 9.40
CA GLY A 342 -14.65 25.78 9.99
C GLY A 342 -13.50 25.96 9.00
N SER A 343 -13.79 25.88 7.70
CA SER A 343 -12.88 26.15 6.57
C SER A 343 -13.46 27.29 5.73
N ASN A 344 -12.72 27.77 4.72
CA ASN A 344 -13.18 28.80 3.78
C ASN A 344 -13.54 30.14 4.45
N LEU A 345 -12.85 30.50 5.53
CA LEU A 345 -13.03 31.77 6.23
C LEU A 345 -11.76 32.61 6.13
N ILE A 346 -11.94 33.89 5.84
CA ILE A 346 -10.88 34.87 5.82
C ILE A 346 -11.30 36.07 6.68
N GLY A 347 -10.41 36.57 7.50
CA GLY A 347 -10.77 37.58 8.49
C GLY A 347 -9.64 38.53 8.82
N VAL A 348 -10.04 39.61 9.46
CA VAL A 348 -9.15 40.54 10.15
C VAL A 348 -9.47 40.54 11.64
N LYS A 349 -8.44 40.52 12.47
CA LYS A 349 -8.54 40.42 13.93
C LYS A 349 -7.72 41.51 14.59
N ASN A 350 -8.24 42.04 15.69
CA ASN A 350 -7.54 43.00 16.55
C ASN A 350 -6.90 44.16 15.76
N VAL A 351 -7.59 44.65 14.72
CA VAL A 351 -7.13 45.79 13.94
C VAL A 351 -7.24 47.03 14.82
N SER A 352 -6.10 47.58 15.24
CA SER A 352 -6.03 48.60 16.29
C SER A 352 -5.21 49.81 15.87
N ASN A 353 -5.62 50.97 16.38
CA ASN A 353 -4.98 52.25 16.17
C ASN A 353 -4.68 52.89 17.54
N SER A 354 -3.40 53.10 17.85
CA SER A 354 -2.98 53.83 19.05
C SER A 354 -2.42 55.24 18.76
N PHE A 355 -2.55 55.72 17.52
CA PHE A 355 -2.19 57.09 17.17
C PHE A 355 -3.23 58.08 17.74
N PRO A 356 -2.84 59.34 18.01
CA PRO A 356 -3.74 60.36 18.55
C PRO A 356 -4.78 60.89 17.52
N PHE A 357 -4.87 60.28 16.35
CA PHE A 357 -5.75 60.65 15.23
C PHE A 357 -6.23 59.41 14.47
N ASP A 358 -7.19 59.60 13.57
CA ASP A 358 -7.83 58.51 12.84
C ASP A 358 -6.94 57.94 11.71
N ILE A 359 -7.12 56.64 11.42
CA ILE A 359 -6.47 55.93 10.31
C ILE A 359 -7.54 55.27 9.44
N ASP A 360 -7.44 55.41 8.12
CA ASP A 360 -8.24 54.64 7.16
C ASP A 360 -7.53 53.31 6.83
N PHE A 361 -8.15 52.20 7.23
CA PHE A 361 -7.67 50.84 6.96
C PHE A 361 -8.43 50.19 5.79
N GLY A 362 -7.69 49.47 4.96
CA GLY A 362 -8.22 48.64 3.87
C GLY A 362 -7.35 47.42 3.59
N LEU A 363 -7.97 46.29 3.28
CA LEU A 363 -7.33 45.03 2.90
C LEU A 363 -8.12 44.40 1.76
N ASP A 364 -7.49 44.10 0.62
CA ASP A 364 -8.14 43.52 -0.58
C ASP A 364 -7.39 42.26 -1.04
N PHE A 365 -8.08 41.12 -0.94
CA PHE A 365 -7.61 39.81 -1.37
C PHE A 365 -8.11 39.53 -2.79
N ARG A 366 -7.24 39.68 -3.79
CA ARG A 366 -7.68 39.67 -5.19
C ARG A 366 -7.88 38.28 -5.79
N ASN A 367 -7.29 37.25 -5.19
CA ASN A 367 -7.46 35.86 -5.64
C ASN A 367 -8.79 35.24 -5.20
N PHE A 368 -9.44 35.84 -4.20
CA PHE A 368 -10.64 35.31 -3.55
C PHE A 368 -11.87 36.07 -4.01
N ILE A 369 -12.81 35.35 -4.61
CA ILE A 369 -14.05 35.91 -5.16
C ILE A 369 -15.22 35.29 -4.41
N GLN A 370 -16.02 36.13 -3.78
CA GLN A 370 -17.21 35.69 -3.06
C GLN A 370 -18.29 35.22 -4.04
N SER A 371 -19.32 34.56 -3.53
CA SER A 371 -20.49 34.13 -4.32
C SER A 371 -21.25 35.31 -4.98
N SER A 372 -21.07 36.54 -4.48
CA SER A 372 -21.59 37.77 -5.13
C SER A 372 -20.85 38.15 -6.42
N GLY A 373 -19.66 37.59 -6.66
CA GLY A 373 -18.76 37.97 -7.75
C GLY A 373 -17.72 39.03 -7.39
N ASP A 374 -17.76 39.58 -6.16
CA ASP A 374 -16.81 40.58 -5.69
C ASP A 374 -15.55 39.95 -5.08
N THR A 375 -14.42 40.68 -5.12
CA THR A 375 -13.23 40.29 -4.36
C THR A 375 -13.43 40.50 -2.87
N VAL A 376 -12.74 39.71 -2.06
CA VAL A 376 -12.84 39.85 -0.60
C VAL A 376 -12.09 41.08 -0.13
N LYS A 377 -12.83 42.01 0.50
CA LYS A 377 -12.32 43.28 0.99
C LYS A 377 -12.75 43.57 2.42
N PHE A 378 -11.86 44.19 3.17
CA PHE A 378 -12.13 44.79 4.48
C PHE A 378 -11.79 46.28 4.39
N ALA A 379 -12.65 47.14 4.92
CA ALA A 379 -12.41 48.57 4.96
C ALA A 379 -13.05 49.16 6.21
N GLN A 380 -12.27 49.91 6.99
CA GLN A 380 -12.75 50.51 8.25
C GLN A 380 -11.95 51.77 8.57
N ARG A 381 -12.63 52.82 9.02
CA ARG A 381 -11.99 53.97 9.66
C ARG A 381 -11.76 53.66 11.13
N LEU A 382 -10.51 53.69 11.57
CA LEU A 382 -10.06 53.38 12.92
C LEU A 382 -9.93 54.68 13.72
N ALA A 383 -10.91 54.95 14.58
CA ALA A 383 -10.93 56.14 15.41
C ALA A 383 -9.77 56.18 16.43
N LYS A 384 -9.29 57.37 16.78
CA LYS A 384 -8.33 57.55 17.89
C LYS A 384 -8.88 56.94 19.18
N SER A 385 -8.09 56.07 19.83
CA SER A 385 -8.49 55.33 21.04
C SER A 385 -9.79 54.49 20.88
N GLY A 386 -10.11 54.07 19.65
CA GLY A 386 -11.25 53.20 19.38
C GLY A 386 -11.01 51.75 19.79
N SER A 387 -12.10 50.99 19.99
CA SER A 387 -12.01 49.55 20.16
C SER A 387 -11.44 48.87 18.92
N PRO A 388 -10.66 47.78 19.06
CA PRO A 388 -10.14 47.04 17.91
C PRO A 388 -11.26 46.55 16.98
N TYR A 389 -11.04 46.68 15.67
CA TYR A 389 -11.92 46.14 14.64
C TYR A 389 -11.58 44.68 14.35
N SER A 390 -12.61 43.86 14.17
CA SER A 390 -12.47 42.48 13.70
C SER A 390 -13.70 42.14 12.85
N ASP A 391 -13.48 41.43 11.75
CA ASP A 391 -14.51 41.02 10.79
C ASP A 391 -14.03 39.76 10.07
N GLU A 392 -14.97 38.95 9.61
CA GLU A 392 -14.71 37.69 8.93
C GLU A 392 -15.65 37.58 7.72
N LYS A 393 -15.15 37.02 6.63
CA LYS A 393 -15.89 36.78 5.39
C LYS A 393 -15.85 35.30 5.05
N ASP A 394 -17.01 34.79 4.68
CA ASP A 394 -17.20 33.44 4.19
C ASP A 394 -16.90 33.36 2.68
N LEU A 395 -16.07 32.41 2.30
CA LEU A 395 -15.68 32.13 0.92
C LEU A 395 -16.54 31.02 0.30
N SER A 396 -17.41 30.38 1.07
CA SER A 396 -18.24 29.25 0.65
C SER A 396 -19.05 29.55 -0.61
N GLY A 397 -18.97 28.65 -1.60
CA GLY A 397 -19.59 28.81 -2.92
C GLY A 397 -18.93 29.86 -3.83
N GLY A 398 -17.89 30.55 -3.35
CA GLY A 398 -17.07 31.47 -4.12
C GLY A 398 -16.03 30.76 -5.01
N GLN A 399 -15.16 31.57 -5.61
CA GLN A 399 -14.10 31.10 -6.51
C GLN A 399 -12.72 31.57 -6.06
N PHE A 400 -11.72 30.73 -6.30
CA PHE A 400 -10.31 31.05 -6.25
C PHE A 400 -9.77 31.11 -7.67
N LYS A 401 -9.08 32.18 -8.03
CA LYS A 401 -8.42 32.28 -9.34
C LYS A 401 -7.28 33.28 -9.33
N HIS A 402 -6.43 33.18 -10.33
CA HIS A 402 -5.43 34.21 -10.58
C HIS A 402 -6.11 35.56 -10.91
N PRO A 403 -5.67 36.71 -10.36
CA PRO A 403 -6.43 37.96 -10.43
C PRO A 403 -6.55 38.57 -11.83
N THR A 404 -5.63 38.26 -12.74
CA THR A 404 -5.52 38.90 -14.05
C THR A 404 -5.54 37.93 -15.23
N ASP A 405 -5.03 36.71 -15.05
CA ASP A 405 -4.93 35.69 -16.10
C ASP A 405 -5.36 34.31 -15.56
N PRO A 406 -6.54 33.80 -15.91
CA PRO A 406 -7.06 32.53 -15.40
C PRO A 406 -6.24 31.30 -15.82
N ASN A 407 -5.30 31.43 -16.77
CA ASN A 407 -4.44 30.32 -17.19
C ASN A 407 -3.06 30.30 -16.54
N ALA A 408 -2.71 31.36 -15.79
CA ALA A 408 -1.46 31.44 -15.05
C ALA A 408 -1.56 30.68 -13.72
N VAL A 409 -0.42 30.14 -13.27
CA VAL A 409 -0.30 29.54 -11.94
C VAL A 409 -0.43 30.64 -10.89
N VAL A 410 -1.17 30.37 -9.82
CA VAL A 410 -1.20 31.23 -8.63
C VAL A 410 -0.03 30.86 -7.73
N GLU A 411 1.09 31.57 -7.90
CA GLU A 411 2.30 31.35 -7.10
C GLU A 411 2.12 31.87 -5.67
N GLU A 412 1.54 33.07 -5.51
CA GLU A 412 1.31 33.74 -4.24
C GLU A 412 -0.07 34.41 -4.16
N MET A 413 -0.54 34.65 -2.92
CA MET A 413 -1.70 35.48 -2.68
C MET A 413 -1.40 36.95 -2.95
N VAL A 414 -2.21 37.56 -3.81
CA VAL A 414 -2.20 38.99 -4.10
C VAL A 414 -3.08 39.72 -3.10
N VAL A 415 -2.41 40.33 -2.12
CA VAL A 415 -3.03 41.09 -1.02
C VAL A 415 -2.61 42.55 -1.11
N ASN A 416 -3.57 43.47 -1.23
CA ASN A 416 -3.31 44.90 -1.17
C ASN A 416 -3.70 45.44 0.20
N VAL A 417 -2.76 46.07 0.91
CA VAL A 417 -3.03 46.79 2.17
C VAL A 417 -3.02 48.28 1.93
N LYS A 418 -3.97 48.94 2.59
CA LYS A 418 -4.02 50.39 2.78
C LYS A 418 -4.11 50.65 4.29
N ALA A 419 -3.17 51.43 4.80
CA ALA A 419 -3.30 52.08 6.10
C ALA A 419 -2.83 53.51 5.90
N THR A 420 -3.70 54.50 6.06
CA THR A 420 -3.38 55.90 5.74
C THR A 420 -3.87 56.82 6.85
N THR A 421 -3.02 57.73 7.30
CA THR A 421 -3.41 58.79 8.24
C THR A 421 -4.44 59.70 7.59
N VAL A 422 -5.41 60.18 8.37
CA VAL A 422 -6.39 61.17 7.88
C VAL A 422 -5.89 62.57 8.15
N ALA A 423 -5.94 63.45 7.14
CA ALA A 423 -5.55 64.85 7.32
C ALA A 423 -6.52 65.58 8.27
N ASP A 424 -5.97 66.13 9.36
CA ASP A 424 -6.74 66.85 10.39
C ASP A 424 -5.81 67.72 11.27
N THR A 425 -6.39 68.67 12.00
CA THR A 425 -5.69 69.39 13.08
C THR A 425 -6.02 68.73 14.42
N VAL A 426 -5.00 68.19 15.09
CA VAL A 426 -5.18 67.34 16.28
C VAL A 426 -4.30 67.78 17.43
N ASP A 427 -4.78 67.51 18.65
CA ASP A 427 -4.03 67.70 19.88
C ASP A 427 -3.37 66.38 20.29
N VAL A 428 -2.04 66.38 20.31
CA VAL A 428 -1.19 65.23 20.64
C VAL A 428 -0.76 65.35 22.10
N PRO A 429 -0.97 64.32 22.94
CA PRO A 429 -0.50 64.36 24.32
C PRO A 429 1.03 64.39 24.36
N LEU A 430 1.55 65.29 25.18
CA LEU A 430 2.98 65.44 25.43
C LEU A 430 3.30 64.75 26.76
N SER A 431 4.21 63.79 26.76
CA SER A 431 4.60 63.05 27.96
C SER A 431 6.11 63.06 28.20
N ASN A 432 6.48 63.00 29.48
CA ASN A 432 7.87 62.82 29.91
C ASN A 432 8.36 61.37 29.71
N GLU A 433 7.44 60.43 29.45
CA GLU A 433 7.78 59.06 29.09
C GLU A 433 7.70 58.86 27.57
N SER A 434 8.68 58.14 27.01
CA SER A 434 8.66 57.75 25.59
C SER A 434 7.60 56.66 25.37
N SER A 435 6.52 56.99 24.67
CA SER A 435 5.53 56.02 24.22
C SER A 435 5.71 55.70 22.72
N VAL A 436 5.02 54.67 22.23
CA VAL A 436 5.07 54.27 20.82
C VAL A 436 3.64 54.27 20.28
N TRP A 437 3.41 55.01 19.21
CA TRP A 437 2.18 54.93 18.44
C TRP A 437 2.30 53.78 17.46
N LYS A 438 1.28 52.91 17.40
CA LYS A 438 1.28 51.74 16.54
C LYS A 438 -0.06 51.53 15.87
N PHE A 439 0.02 51.01 14.67
CA PHE A 439 -1.06 50.41 13.94
C PHE A 439 -0.79 48.91 13.89
N THR A 440 -1.79 48.08 14.20
CA THR A 440 -1.68 46.63 14.08
C THR A 440 -2.90 46.07 13.38
N ALA A 441 -2.72 45.07 12.53
CA ALA A 441 -3.78 44.30 11.90
C ALA A 441 -3.43 42.81 11.95
N GLY A 442 -4.26 42.02 12.63
CA GLY A 442 -4.24 40.57 12.53
C GLY A 442 -4.95 40.15 11.24
N ILE A 443 -4.31 39.30 10.45
CA ILE A 443 -4.87 38.67 9.25
C ILE A 443 -5.02 37.19 9.56
N GLU A 444 -6.22 36.68 9.34
CA GLU A 444 -6.54 35.27 9.55
C GLU A 444 -7.06 34.65 8.25
N LEU A 445 -6.54 33.48 7.91
CA LEU A 445 -7.07 32.61 6.87
C LEU A 445 -7.20 31.21 7.43
N LYS A 446 -8.42 30.69 7.46
CA LYS A 446 -8.71 29.29 7.81
C LYS A 446 -8.38 28.36 6.64
N PRO A 447 -8.26 27.04 6.88
CA PRO A 447 -8.04 26.06 5.82
C PRO A 447 -9.01 26.24 4.65
N LEU A 448 -8.50 26.04 3.44
CA LEU A 448 -9.31 26.17 2.21
C LEU A 448 -9.77 24.79 1.79
N GLN A 449 -11.08 24.63 1.55
CA GLN A 449 -11.71 23.41 1.08
C GLN A 449 -12.45 23.67 -0.23
N PHE A 450 -12.06 22.94 -1.27
CA PHE A 450 -12.59 23.10 -2.62
C PHE A 450 -13.60 21.99 -2.96
N SER A 451 -14.65 22.35 -3.68
CA SER A 451 -15.54 21.39 -4.36
C SER A 451 -14.99 20.96 -5.72
N SER A 452 -14.20 21.82 -6.34
CA SER A 452 -13.44 21.54 -7.56
C SER A 452 -12.16 22.37 -7.56
N LEU A 453 -11.02 21.76 -7.90
CA LEU A 453 -9.71 22.41 -7.94
C LEU A 453 -9.02 22.10 -9.28
N GLU A 454 -8.57 23.14 -9.98
CA GLU A 454 -7.74 23.02 -11.16
C GLU A 454 -6.27 23.13 -10.78
N ALA A 455 -5.54 22.03 -10.96
CA ALA A 455 -4.14 21.92 -10.56
C ALA A 455 -3.34 21.06 -11.55
N ASP A 456 -2.03 21.27 -11.59
CA ASP A 456 -1.05 20.37 -12.19
C ASP A 456 -0.42 19.52 -11.08
N LEU A 457 -0.63 18.20 -11.17
CA LEU A 457 -0.25 17.25 -10.15
C LEU A 457 0.65 16.15 -10.72
N GLY A 458 1.59 15.69 -9.90
CA GLY A 458 2.39 14.48 -10.11
C GLY A 458 2.25 13.56 -8.91
N CYS A 459 1.20 12.73 -8.89
CA CYS A 459 0.87 11.91 -7.72
C CYS A 459 0.64 10.44 -8.09
N PRO A 460 1.43 9.49 -7.56
CA PRO A 460 1.13 8.08 -7.65
C PRO A 460 -0.03 7.75 -6.69
N PHE A 461 -0.96 6.92 -7.15
CA PHE A 461 -1.89 6.23 -6.26
C PHE A 461 -1.17 5.07 -5.59
N PRO A 462 -1.60 4.67 -4.38
CA PRO A 462 -1.10 3.45 -3.76
C PRO A 462 -1.34 2.25 -4.69
N THR A 463 -0.40 1.31 -4.69
CA THR A 463 -0.54 0.08 -5.49
C THR A 463 -1.61 -0.81 -4.86
N GLN A 464 -2.58 -1.22 -5.66
CA GLN A 464 -3.64 -2.14 -5.26
C GLN A 464 -3.30 -3.55 -5.72
N ASN A 465 -3.28 -4.49 -4.78
CA ASN A 465 -3.05 -5.90 -5.07
C ASN A 465 -4.39 -6.63 -5.12
N GLN A 466 -4.69 -7.26 -6.25
CA GLN A 466 -5.89 -8.06 -6.43
C GLN A 466 -5.52 -9.50 -6.79
N GLU A 467 -6.01 -10.47 -6.04
CA GLU A 467 -5.94 -11.87 -6.44
C GLU A 467 -7.08 -12.18 -7.42
N ILE A 468 -6.75 -12.78 -8.56
CA ILE A 468 -7.70 -13.39 -9.48
C ILE A 468 -7.94 -14.82 -8.99
N GLY A 469 -9.07 -15.02 -8.30
CA GLY A 469 -9.48 -16.33 -7.81
C GLY A 469 -10.06 -17.24 -8.90
N ASN A 470 -10.29 -18.50 -8.54
CA ASN A 470 -10.99 -19.52 -9.35
C ASN A 470 -10.33 -19.88 -10.69
N ILE A 471 -9.01 -19.68 -10.83
CA ILE A 471 -8.29 -20.22 -11.97
C ILE A 471 -8.28 -21.75 -11.85
N PRO A 472 -8.74 -22.48 -12.87
CA PRO A 472 -8.92 -23.92 -12.78
C PRO A 472 -7.56 -24.59 -12.73
N GLN A 473 -7.28 -25.17 -11.56
CA GLN A 473 -6.13 -26.03 -11.35
C GLN A 473 -6.45 -27.42 -11.91
N GLY A 474 -5.55 -27.96 -12.74
CA GLY A 474 -5.72 -29.31 -13.32
C GLY A 474 -5.36 -29.40 -14.81
N PHE A 475 -4.99 -28.29 -15.43
CA PHE A 475 -4.54 -28.22 -16.82
C PHE A 475 -3.00 -28.29 -16.96
N THR A 476 -2.30 -28.86 -15.98
CA THR A 476 -0.83 -29.03 -16.08
C THR A 476 -0.48 -29.87 -17.31
N GLY A 477 0.38 -29.34 -18.18
CA GLY A 477 0.69 -29.93 -19.48
C GLY A 477 -0.29 -29.55 -20.60
N MET A 478 -1.13 -28.53 -20.41
CA MET A 478 -2.01 -27.97 -21.44
C MET A 478 -1.73 -26.48 -21.60
N SER A 479 -1.52 -26.03 -22.84
CA SER A 479 -1.36 -24.60 -23.17
C SER A 479 -2.48 -24.15 -24.09
N PHE A 480 -3.10 -23.01 -23.80
CA PHE A 480 -4.13 -22.43 -24.66
C PHE A 480 -3.51 -21.82 -25.92
N GLY A 481 -4.22 -21.92 -27.05
CA GLY A 481 -3.80 -21.30 -28.30
C GLY A 481 -3.98 -19.78 -28.29
N GLU A 482 -4.99 -19.29 -27.59
CA GLU A 482 -5.25 -17.88 -27.39
C GLU A 482 -5.88 -17.65 -26.02
N VAL A 483 -5.54 -16.54 -25.38
CA VAL A 483 -6.15 -16.08 -24.13
C VAL A 483 -6.37 -14.59 -24.25
N LEU A 484 -7.61 -14.15 -24.10
CA LEU A 484 -7.99 -12.74 -24.11
C LEU A 484 -8.29 -12.30 -22.69
N LEU A 485 -7.44 -11.48 -22.10
CA LEU A 485 -7.71 -10.82 -20.82
C LEU A 485 -8.03 -9.35 -21.07
N SER A 486 -9.27 -8.97 -20.79
CA SER A 486 -9.76 -7.61 -20.98
C SER A 486 -10.00 -6.93 -19.63
N PHE A 487 -9.44 -5.75 -19.44
CA PHE A 487 -9.80 -4.83 -18.37
C PHE A 487 -10.66 -3.70 -18.95
N THR A 488 -11.88 -3.53 -18.45
CA THR A 488 -12.72 -2.37 -18.74
C THR A 488 -12.70 -1.44 -17.53
N LEU A 489 -12.06 -0.29 -17.69
CA LEU A 489 -11.88 0.71 -16.65
C LEU A 489 -12.82 1.89 -16.91
N TYR A 490 -13.34 2.46 -15.85
CA TYR A 490 -14.20 3.63 -15.84
C TYR A 490 -13.56 4.72 -14.99
N ASN A 491 -13.44 5.90 -15.56
CA ASN A 491 -12.78 7.04 -14.93
C ASN A 491 -13.71 8.26 -14.92
N GLU A 492 -14.01 8.77 -13.74
CA GLU A 492 -14.73 10.05 -13.55
C GLU A 492 -13.78 11.22 -13.26
N ILE A 493 -12.48 10.95 -13.05
CA ILE A 493 -11.48 11.94 -12.65
C ILE A 493 -10.99 12.67 -13.91
N ARG A 494 -11.13 14.00 -13.93
CA ARG A 494 -10.73 14.86 -15.06
C ARG A 494 -9.24 15.27 -14.99
N LEU A 495 -8.40 14.31 -14.62
CA LEU A 495 -6.94 14.42 -14.64
C LEU A 495 -6.33 13.41 -15.63
N PRO A 496 -5.15 13.71 -16.18
CA PRO A 496 -4.39 12.74 -16.98
C PRO A 496 -3.91 11.59 -16.08
N LEU A 497 -4.51 10.42 -16.26
CA LEU A 497 -4.19 9.21 -15.54
C LEU A 497 -3.40 8.23 -16.42
N SER A 498 -2.39 7.63 -15.83
CA SER A 498 -1.69 6.45 -16.35
C SER A 498 -1.89 5.27 -15.40
N LEU A 499 -1.82 4.07 -15.95
CA LEU A 499 -2.00 2.82 -15.24
C LEU A 499 -0.86 1.88 -15.57
N SER A 500 -0.22 1.37 -14.52
CA SER A 500 0.70 0.25 -14.59
C SER A 500 0.01 -0.98 -14.00
N LEU A 501 -0.09 -2.06 -14.77
CA LEU A 501 -0.57 -3.36 -14.33
C LEU A 501 0.60 -4.34 -14.35
N ASN A 502 0.91 -4.93 -13.20
CA ASN A 502 1.86 -6.01 -13.07
C ASN A 502 1.10 -7.31 -12.75
N LEU A 503 1.00 -8.19 -13.73
CA LEU A 503 0.31 -9.47 -13.66
C LEU A 503 1.32 -10.55 -13.33
N ILE A 504 1.14 -11.23 -12.19
CA ILE A 504 2.09 -12.22 -11.67
C ILE A 504 1.35 -13.54 -11.46
N GLY A 505 1.73 -14.57 -12.21
CA GLY A 505 1.29 -15.94 -11.99
C GLY A 505 2.35 -16.75 -11.25
N THR A 506 1.96 -17.51 -10.23
CA THR A 506 2.85 -18.42 -9.48
C THR A 506 2.31 -19.84 -9.53
N SER A 507 3.10 -20.80 -9.99
CA SER A 507 2.73 -22.22 -10.11
C SER A 507 2.70 -22.94 -8.76
N ALA A 508 2.10 -24.13 -8.72
CA ALA A 508 2.10 -24.97 -7.52
C ALA A 508 3.51 -25.44 -7.09
N THR A 509 4.50 -25.42 -8.00
CA THR A 509 5.91 -25.75 -7.71
C THR A 509 6.74 -24.54 -7.27
N GLY A 510 6.14 -23.34 -7.27
CA GLY A 510 6.80 -22.09 -6.86
C GLY A 510 7.49 -21.31 -7.98
N GLU A 511 7.31 -21.70 -9.24
CA GLU A 511 7.80 -20.92 -10.39
C GLU A 511 6.88 -19.72 -10.63
N SER A 512 7.42 -18.55 -10.94
CA SER A 512 6.64 -17.34 -11.19
C SER A 512 6.93 -16.73 -12.55
N LEU A 513 5.89 -16.15 -13.17
CA LEU A 513 5.96 -15.47 -14.46
C LEU A 513 5.20 -14.15 -14.38
N GLN A 514 5.79 -13.09 -14.95
CA GLN A 514 5.23 -11.75 -14.92
C GLN A 514 4.93 -11.21 -16.32
N VAL A 515 3.85 -10.42 -16.42
CA VAL A 515 3.47 -9.63 -17.59
C VAL A 515 3.21 -8.19 -17.12
N LEU A 516 3.96 -7.23 -17.66
CA LEU A 516 3.84 -5.81 -17.32
C LEU A 516 3.09 -5.07 -18.42
N VAL A 517 2.13 -4.22 -18.03
CA VAL A 517 1.35 -3.39 -18.95
C VAL A 517 1.32 -1.95 -18.43
N ASP A 518 1.90 -1.04 -19.19
CA ASP A 518 1.82 0.40 -18.94
C ASP A 518 0.94 1.07 -19.98
N THR A 519 -0.08 1.79 -19.53
CA THR A 519 -1.07 2.40 -20.42
C THR A 519 -1.61 3.72 -19.89
N LYS A 520 -2.19 4.52 -20.78
CA LYS A 520 -2.99 5.70 -20.40
C LYS A 520 -4.43 5.27 -20.10
N ILE A 521 -5.11 6.03 -19.25
CA ILE A 521 -6.56 5.91 -19.00
C ILE A 521 -7.24 7.11 -19.65
N ALA A 522 -8.37 6.85 -20.33
CA ALA A 522 -9.21 7.88 -20.92
C ALA A 522 -9.75 8.85 -19.86
N ARG A 523 -9.89 10.12 -20.23
CA ARG A 523 -10.32 11.19 -19.33
C ARG A 523 -11.69 11.70 -19.76
N PRO A 524 -12.66 11.85 -18.83
CA PRO A 524 -13.96 12.37 -19.18
C PRO A 524 -13.87 13.84 -19.62
N VAL A 525 -14.72 14.21 -20.58
CA VAL A 525 -14.82 15.59 -21.10
C VAL A 525 -15.71 16.49 -20.24
N SER A 526 -16.63 15.91 -19.46
CA SER A 526 -17.58 16.65 -18.61
C SER A 526 -17.64 16.08 -17.19
N THR A 527 -18.18 16.85 -16.24
CA THR A 527 -18.35 16.43 -14.84
C THR A 527 -19.47 15.40 -14.63
N THR A 528 -20.36 15.21 -15.61
CA THR A 528 -21.50 14.30 -15.51
C THR A 528 -21.27 12.96 -16.20
N ASP A 529 -20.21 12.86 -17.01
CA ASP A 529 -19.88 11.65 -17.77
C ASP A 529 -18.72 10.89 -17.11
N SER A 530 -18.55 9.63 -17.49
CA SER A 530 -17.39 8.80 -17.14
C SER A 530 -16.69 8.39 -18.42
N ALA A 531 -15.38 8.49 -18.47
CA ALA A 531 -14.61 7.91 -19.57
C ALA A 531 -14.49 6.39 -19.40
N LYS A 532 -14.27 5.67 -20.51
CA LYS A 532 -14.06 4.23 -20.52
C LYS A 532 -12.74 3.90 -21.20
N THR A 533 -11.99 2.97 -20.63
CA THR A 533 -10.77 2.41 -21.23
C THR A 533 -10.89 0.91 -21.29
N ILE A 534 -10.59 0.32 -22.45
CA ILE A 534 -10.53 -1.13 -22.63
C ILE A 534 -9.06 -1.51 -22.90
N VAL A 535 -8.48 -2.30 -22.01
CA VAL A 535 -7.12 -2.84 -22.11
C VAL A 535 -7.24 -4.33 -22.36
N GLU A 536 -6.90 -4.80 -23.55
CA GLU A 536 -7.05 -6.20 -23.97
C GLU A 536 -5.67 -6.82 -24.22
N LEU A 537 -5.29 -7.78 -23.39
CA LEU A 537 -4.07 -8.57 -23.50
C LEU A 537 -4.36 -9.84 -24.31
N SER A 538 -3.44 -10.22 -25.19
CA SER A 538 -3.54 -11.38 -26.10
C SER A 538 -2.17 -11.98 -26.40
N SER A 539 -2.12 -13.02 -27.24
CA SER A 539 -0.89 -13.63 -27.74
C SER A 539 0.04 -12.69 -28.52
N VAL A 540 -0.48 -11.59 -29.10
CA VAL A 540 0.30 -10.65 -29.93
C VAL A 540 0.72 -9.38 -29.17
N GLY A 541 0.19 -9.15 -27.97
CA GLY A 541 0.47 -7.95 -27.17
C GLY A 541 -0.77 -7.38 -26.49
N THR A 542 -0.74 -6.07 -26.19
CA THR A 542 -1.81 -5.36 -25.49
C THR A 542 -2.43 -4.28 -26.38
N LYS A 543 -3.72 -4.40 -26.66
CA LYS A 543 -4.51 -3.37 -27.35
C LYS A 543 -5.23 -2.49 -26.34
N VAL A 544 -5.08 -1.17 -26.49
CA VAL A 544 -5.73 -0.18 -25.64
C VAL A 544 -6.70 0.63 -26.48
N SER A 545 -7.95 0.74 -26.02
CA SER A 545 -8.99 1.56 -26.65
C SER A 545 -9.53 2.57 -25.63
N LEU A 546 -9.49 3.84 -26.00
CA LEU A 546 -9.84 4.99 -25.15
C LEU A 546 -11.15 5.59 -25.65
N PHE A 547 -12.08 5.82 -24.73
CA PHE A 547 -13.40 6.39 -24.99
C PHE A 547 -13.64 7.54 -24.03
N ASP A 548 -13.97 8.72 -24.56
CA ASP A 548 -14.25 9.92 -23.77
C ASP A 548 -15.57 9.79 -22.99
N SER A 549 -16.53 8.97 -23.49
CA SER A 549 -17.73 8.55 -22.78
C SER A 549 -17.84 7.04 -22.59
N ALA A 550 -18.35 6.61 -21.44
CA ALA A 550 -18.63 5.21 -21.13
C ALA A 550 -19.72 4.63 -22.03
N SER A 551 -20.62 5.50 -22.51
CA SER A 551 -21.74 5.15 -23.40
C SER A 551 -21.32 4.91 -24.85
N ASP A 552 -20.13 5.37 -25.25
CA ASP A 552 -19.67 5.27 -26.63
C ASP A 552 -19.40 3.84 -27.05
N THR A 553 -19.71 3.53 -28.31
CA THR A 553 -19.48 2.20 -28.91
C THR A 553 -18.26 2.17 -29.82
N THR A 554 -17.73 3.33 -30.19
CA THR A 554 -16.52 3.52 -31.01
C THR A 554 -15.47 4.26 -30.20
N ALA A 555 -14.23 3.77 -30.22
CA ALA A 555 -13.14 4.41 -29.48
C ALA A 555 -12.68 5.69 -30.17
N ASP A 556 -12.43 6.74 -29.39
CA ASP A 556 -11.86 8.01 -29.87
C ASP A 556 -10.41 7.83 -30.32
N SER A 557 -9.67 6.97 -29.61
CA SER A 557 -8.34 6.55 -30.01
C SER A 557 -8.03 5.13 -29.57
N SER A 558 -7.13 4.47 -30.29
CA SER A 558 -6.62 3.16 -29.90
C SER A 558 -5.18 2.99 -30.35
N TYR A 559 -4.43 2.18 -29.62
CA TYR A 559 -3.07 1.79 -29.98
C TYR A 559 -2.79 0.38 -29.47
N THR A 560 -1.79 -0.27 -30.07
CA THR A 560 -1.33 -1.61 -29.69
C THR A 560 0.12 -1.55 -29.24
N ILE A 561 0.40 -2.16 -28.10
CA ILE A 561 1.74 -2.44 -27.60
C ILE A 561 2.03 -3.89 -27.99
N GLU A 562 2.80 -4.08 -29.06
CA GLU A 562 3.19 -5.42 -29.54
C GLU A 562 4.05 -6.15 -28.49
N ALA A 563 3.88 -7.47 -28.39
CA ALA A 563 4.74 -8.30 -27.55
C ALA A 563 6.19 -8.24 -28.08
N GLY A 564 7.15 -7.95 -27.20
CA GLY A 564 8.56 -7.92 -27.55
C GLY A 564 9.09 -9.34 -27.82
N VAL A 565 10.18 -9.44 -28.59
CA VAL A 565 10.84 -10.74 -28.82
C VAL A 565 11.38 -11.26 -27.49
N GLY A 566 10.86 -12.40 -27.03
CA GLY A 566 11.25 -13.02 -25.76
C GLY A 566 10.56 -12.45 -24.51
N THR A 567 9.53 -11.61 -24.65
CA THR A 567 8.70 -11.17 -23.52
C THR A 567 7.52 -12.13 -23.32
N ASN A 568 7.15 -12.37 -22.06
CA ASN A 568 5.98 -13.19 -21.76
C ASN A 568 4.68 -12.45 -22.08
N THR A 569 3.69 -13.20 -22.54
CA THR A 569 2.32 -12.75 -22.82
C THR A 569 1.35 -13.32 -21.80
N ILE A 570 0.08 -12.89 -21.86
CA ILE A 570 -0.97 -13.48 -21.02
C ILE A 570 -1.15 -14.99 -21.29
N VAL A 571 -0.87 -15.45 -22.52
CA VAL A 571 -0.93 -16.88 -22.87
C VAL A 571 0.13 -17.66 -22.10
N ASP A 572 1.35 -17.13 -22.00
CA ASP A 572 2.45 -17.77 -21.25
C ASP A 572 2.16 -17.80 -19.74
N LEU A 573 1.58 -16.72 -19.20
CA LEU A 573 1.20 -16.63 -17.79
C LEU A 573 0.13 -17.67 -17.43
N ILE A 574 -0.90 -17.85 -18.27
CA ILE A 574 -1.92 -18.87 -18.03
C ILE A 574 -1.40 -20.29 -18.31
N ALA A 575 -0.48 -20.47 -19.27
CA ALA A 575 0.16 -21.75 -19.54
C ALA A 575 1.02 -22.26 -18.37
N LEU A 576 1.49 -21.37 -17.47
CA LEU A 576 2.13 -21.73 -16.20
C LEU A 576 1.18 -22.55 -15.28
N ASN A 577 -0.13 -22.54 -15.54
CA ASN A 577 -1.17 -23.08 -14.66
C ASN A 577 -1.01 -22.53 -13.22
N PRO A 578 -1.08 -21.19 -13.06
CA PRO A 578 -0.78 -20.54 -11.79
C PRO A 578 -1.75 -21.00 -10.71
N LYS A 579 -1.19 -21.41 -9.57
CA LYS A 579 -1.93 -21.60 -8.33
C LYS A 579 -2.46 -20.26 -7.81
N ASP A 580 -1.60 -19.24 -7.86
CA ASP A 580 -1.87 -17.88 -7.41
C ASP A 580 -1.67 -16.92 -8.60
N PHE A 581 -2.67 -16.10 -8.92
CA PHE A 581 -2.56 -15.04 -9.95
C PHE A 581 -2.90 -13.70 -9.29
N VAL A 582 -1.89 -12.85 -9.15
CA VAL A 582 -2.02 -11.51 -8.58
C VAL A 582 -1.91 -10.47 -9.68
N VAL A 583 -2.77 -9.45 -9.63
CA VAL A 583 -2.67 -8.24 -10.44
C VAL A 583 -2.39 -7.07 -9.50
N ASN A 584 -1.20 -6.49 -9.62
CA ASN A 584 -0.86 -5.25 -8.94
C ASN A 584 -1.16 -4.09 -9.88
N ALA A 585 -2.11 -3.24 -9.51
CA ALA A 585 -2.53 -2.09 -10.28
C ALA A 585 -2.07 -0.81 -9.59
N THR A 586 -1.31 0.02 -10.31
CA THR A 586 -0.83 1.31 -9.83
C THR A 586 -1.28 2.39 -10.79
N ALA A 587 -2.17 3.28 -10.34
CA ALA A 587 -2.54 4.47 -11.10
C ALA A 587 -1.59 5.63 -10.77
N LYS A 588 -1.35 6.54 -11.72
CA LYS A 588 -0.56 7.76 -11.49
C LYS A 588 -1.19 8.94 -12.22
N ILE A 589 -1.31 10.07 -11.51
CA ILE A 589 -1.64 11.38 -12.06
C ILE A 589 -0.36 12.05 -12.52
N ASP A 590 -0.32 12.53 -13.76
CA ASP A 590 0.82 13.31 -14.26
C ASP A 590 0.35 14.37 -15.26
N GLY A 591 0.06 15.56 -14.74
CA GLY A 591 -0.28 16.74 -15.53
C GLY A 591 -1.47 17.55 -14.99
N ARG A 592 -1.81 18.60 -15.74
CA ARG A 592 -2.89 19.54 -15.43
C ARG A 592 -4.29 18.97 -15.71
N GLY A 593 -5.21 19.21 -14.79
CA GLY A 593 -6.63 18.94 -14.97
C GLY A 593 -7.46 19.41 -13.78
N SER A 594 -8.70 18.95 -13.73
CA SER A 594 -9.66 19.31 -12.68
C SER A 594 -9.88 18.13 -11.74
N ILE A 595 -9.77 18.38 -10.45
CA ILE A 595 -10.08 17.44 -9.37
C ILE A 595 -11.46 17.81 -8.85
N ASP A 596 -12.37 16.84 -8.81
CA ASP A 596 -13.74 17.05 -8.35
C ASP A 596 -14.04 16.06 -7.20
N VAL A 597 -14.79 16.49 -6.19
CA VAL A 597 -15.16 15.63 -5.04
C VAL A 597 -15.99 14.44 -5.53
N ASN A 598 -15.82 13.28 -4.86
CA ASN A 598 -16.61 12.06 -5.10
C ASN A 598 -16.45 11.42 -6.49
N LYS A 599 -15.40 11.77 -7.24
CA LYS A 599 -15.07 11.10 -8.51
C LYS A 599 -14.17 9.90 -8.26
N ALA A 600 -14.41 8.82 -9.02
CA ALA A 600 -13.70 7.57 -8.82
C ALA A 600 -13.12 6.95 -10.10
N LEU A 601 -12.15 6.06 -9.89
CA LEU A 601 -11.65 5.09 -10.85
C LEU A 601 -12.09 3.70 -10.40
N TRP A 602 -12.66 2.90 -11.30
CA TRP A 602 -13.01 1.51 -11.03
C TRP A 602 -12.98 0.71 -12.33
N GLY A 603 -13.23 -0.58 -12.25
CA GLY A 603 -13.32 -1.38 -13.46
C GLY A 603 -13.84 -2.77 -13.25
N ARG A 604 -13.74 -3.55 -14.32
CA ARG A 604 -14.02 -4.97 -14.35
C ARG A 604 -12.99 -5.65 -15.23
N TYR A 605 -12.71 -6.90 -14.95
CA TYR A 605 -11.89 -7.73 -15.83
C TYR A 605 -12.72 -8.90 -16.33
N ASN A 606 -12.39 -9.36 -17.53
CA ASN A 606 -12.96 -10.54 -18.15
C ASN A 606 -11.84 -11.27 -18.88
N LEU A 607 -11.55 -12.50 -18.44
CA LEU A 607 -10.65 -13.43 -19.10
C LEU A 607 -11.49 -14.42 -19.90
N VAL A 608 -11.24 -14.51 -21.20
CA VAL A 608 -11.85 -15.49 -22.10
C VAL A 608 -10.73 -16.27 -22.77
N ALA A 609 -10.67 -17.57 -22.54
CA ALA A 609 -9.78 -18.48 -23.24
C ALA A 609 -10.61 -19.51 -24.01
N PRO A 610 -10.65 -19.46 -25.35
CA PRO A 610 -11.21 -20.55 -26.14
C PRO A 610 -10.53 -21.87 -25.76
N PHE A 611 -11.28 -22.97 -25.68
CA PHE A 611 -10.74 -24.29 -25.33
C PHE A 611 -10.03 -24.96 -26.53
N GLN A 612 -9.20 -24.15 -27.18
CA GLN A 612 -8.27 -24.51 -28.23
C GLN A 612 -6.91 -24.68 -27.56
N VAL A 613 -6.43 -25.90 -27.50
CA VAL A 613 -5.36 -26.29 -26.58
C VAL A 613 -4.31 -27.12 -27.30
N ARG A 614 -3.05 -26.95 -26.87
CA ARG A 614 -1.99 -27.92 -27.11
C ARG A 614 -1.82 -28.72 -25.83
N ILE A 615 -1.74 -30.04 -25.97
CA ILE A 615 -1.70 -30.97 -24.84
C ILE A 615 -0.38 -31.73 -24.90
N GLU A 616 0.40 -31.66 -23.83
CA GLU A 616 1.53 -32.55 -23.58
C GLU A 616 1.05 -33.95 -23.21
N PRO A 617 1.85 -35.00 -23.45
CA PRO A 617 1.50 -36.34 -23.01
C PRO A 617 1.29 -36.39 -21.49
N MET A 618 0.13 -36.86 -21.05
CA MET A 618 -0.27 -36.87 -19.64
C MET A 618 -0.76 -38.24 -19.22
N THR A 619 -0.47 -38.63 -17.98
CA THR A 619 -0.82 -39.94 -17.41
C THR A 619 -1.41 -39.77 -16.02
N PHE A 620 -2.55 -40.41 -15.78
CA PHE A 620 -3.26 -40.37 -14.50
C PHE A 620 -3.52 -41.79 -13.99
N ILE A 621 -3.27 -42.01 -12.70
CA ILE A 621 -3.64 -43.23 -11.98
C ILE A 621 -4.40 -42.79 -10.72
N PRO A 622 -5.65 -43.26 -10.49
CA PRO A 622 -6.38 -42.94 -9.27
C PRO A 622 -5.64 -43.40 -8.02
N ASN A 623 -5.85 -42.69 -6.91
CA ASN A 623 -5.22 -43.04 -5.63
C ASN A 623 -5.85 -44.25 -4.93
N ASN A 624 -7.06 -44.64 -5.33
CA ASN A 624 -7.78 -45.76 -4.73
C ASN A 624 -7.63 -47.02 -5.58
N SER A 625 -7.31 -48.14 -4.93
CA SER A 625 -7.24 -49.46 -5.56
C SER A 625 -8.57 -50.19 -5.43
N THR A 626 -8.94 -50.96 -6.44
CA THR A 626 -9.88 -52.08 -6.26
C THR A 626 -9.09 -53.26 -5.71
N VAL A 627 -9.51 -53.81 -4.57
CA VAL A 627 -8.84 -54.94 -3.92
C VAL A 627 -9.46 -56.25 -4.40
N ILE A 628 -8.63 -57.20 -4.82
CA ILE A 628 -8.98 -58.59 -5.05
C ILE A 628 -8.42 -59.37 -3.86
N ASP A 629 -9.30 -59.98 -3.07
CA ASP A 629 -8.86 -60.84 -1.96
C ASP A 629 -8.22 -62.13 -2.50
N GLU A 630 -7.35 -62.72 -1.69
CA GLU A 630 -6.67 -63.96 -2.03
C GLU A 630 -7.67 -65.05 -2.42
N TRP A 631 -7.43 -65.68 -3.57
CA TRP A 631 -8.25 -66.80 -4.03
C TRP A 631 -8.07 -68.00 -3.10
N LYS A 632 -9.17 -68.69 -2.77
CA LYS A 632 -9.09 -69.99 -2.08
C LYS A 632 -8.21 -70.95 -2.88
N HIS A 633 -7.40 -71.76 -2.20
CA HIS A 633 -6.42 -72.67 -2.82
C HIS A 633 -7.01 -73.49 -3.98
N ASP A 634 -8.13 -74.18 -3.74
CA ASP A 634 -8.80 -74.99 -4.76
C ASP A 634 -9.22 -74.15 -5.98
N THR A 635 -9.74 -72.95 -5.75
CA THR A 635 -10.17 -72.04 -6.82
C THR A 635 -8.98 -71.48 -7.61
N ARG A 636 -7.88 -71.13 -6.93
CA ARG A 636 -6.61 -70.71 -7.55
C ARG A 636 -6.09 -71.79 -8.49
N VAL A 637 -6.01 -73.03 -8.03
CA VAL A 637 -5.48 -74.15 -8.85
C VAL A 637 -6.41 -74.46 -10.00
N GLN A 638 -7.73 -74.45 -9.78
CA GLN A 638 -8.71 -74.57 -10.86
C GLN A 638 -8.53 -73.48 -11.90
N LEU A 639 -8.42 -72.20 -11.51
CA LEU A 639 -8.25 -71.10 -12.45
C LEU A 639 -6.96 -71.23 -13.28
N ARG A 640 -5.83 -71.62 -12.66
CA ARG A 640 -4.55 -71.82 -13.35
C ARG A 640 -4.57 -72.97 -14.36
N ASN A 641 -5.28 -74.06 -14.04
CA ASN A 641 -5.35 -75.23 -14.91
C ASN A 641 -6.46 -75.11 -15.98
N PHE A 642 -7.53 -74.39 -15.65
CA PHE A 642 -8.74 -74.28 -16.48
C PHE A 642 -8.67 -73.12 -17.46
N VAL A 643 -8.16 -71.95 -17.06
CA VAL A 643 -8.11 -70.74 -17.89
C VAL A 643 -6.80 -70.68 -18.65
N LYS A 644 -6.85 -70.98 -19.95
CA LYS A 644 -5.66 -70.93 -20.82
C LYS A 644 -5.32 -69.50 -21.23
N GLU A 645 -6.34 -68.75 -21.61
CA GLU A 645 -6.24 -67.32 -21.94
C GLU A 645 -7.58 -66.62 -21.71
N ALA A 646 -7.53 -65.33 -21.40
CA ALA A 646 -8.70 -64.45 -21.36
C ALA A 646 -8.45 -63.23 -22.24
N ASN A 647 -9.21 -63.10 -23.33
CA ASN A 647 -9.06 -62.02 -24.30
C ASN A 647 -10.18 -61.00 -24.18
N LEU A 648 -9.83 -59.76 -23.84
CA LEU A 648 -10.72 -58.61 -23.92
C LEU A 648 -10.65 -58.03 -25.33
N THR A 649 -11.78 -58.05 -26.05
CA THR A 649 -11.91 -57.33 -27.32
C THR A 649 -12.71 -56.07 -27.11
N THR A 650 -12.12 -54.93 -27.46
CA THR A 650 -12.77 -53.62 -27.39
C THR A 650 -12.80 -52.95 -28.76
N ARG A 651 -13.97 -52.50 -29.21
CA ARG A 651 -14.10 -51.52 -30.29
C ARG A 651 -14.32 -50.14 -29.67
N VAL A 652 -13.46 -49.20 -30.01
CA VAL A 652 -13.49 -47.82 -29.52
C VAL A 652 -13.64 -46.88 -30.70
N ILE A 653 -14.69 -46.06 -30.66
CA ILE A 653 -14.85 -44.91 -31.55
C ILE A 653 -14.58 -43.66 -30.71
N ASN A 654 -13.46 -42.99 -30.98
CA ASN A 654 -13.03 -41.81 -30.24
C ASN A 654 -13.28 -40.55 -31.07
N GLY A 655 -14.28 -39.78 -30.67
CA GLY A 655 -14.60 -38.46 -31.20
C GLY A 655 -13.85 -37.33 -30.50
N LEU A 656 -13.08 -37.58 -29.44
CA LEU A 656 -12.24 -36.54 -28.85
C LEU A 656 -11.11 -36.16 -29.83
N PRO A 657 -10.67 -34.89 -29.85
CA PRO A 657 -9.56 -34.44 -30.69
C PRO A 657 -8.20 -35.04 -30.32
N VAL A 658 -8.10 -35.77 -29.21
CA VAL A 658 -6.88 -36.38 -28.68
C VAL A 658 -6.98 -37.91 -28.63
N GLY A 659 -5.85 -38.58 -28.86
CA GLY A 659 -5.72 -40.03 -28.69
C GLY A 659 -5.07 -40.41 -27.35
N GLY A 660 -5.03 -41.72 -27.06
CA GLY A 660 -4.48 -42.21 -25.80
C GLY A 660 -4.67 -43.70 -25.57
N SER A 661 -4.59 -44.13 -24.31
CA SER A 661 -4.82 -45.50 -23.88
C SER A 661 -5.30 -45.54 -22.43
N LEU A 662 -6.22 -46.45 -22.14
CA LEU A 662 -6.65 -46.82 -20.79
C LEU A 662 -6.12 -48.23 -20.48
N SER A 663 -5.14 -48.33 -19.58
CA SER A 663 -4.55 -49.59 -19.14
C SER A 663 -5.09 -49.99 -17.77
N VAL A 664 -5.54 -51.23 -17.59
CA VAL A 664 -5.90 -51.76 -16.27
C VAL A 664 -4.65 -52.39 -15.67
N LEU A 665 -4.05 -51.72 -14.68
CA LEU A 665 -2.87 -52.20 -13.98
C LEU A 665 -3.28 -53.06 -12.79
N PHE A 666 -2.47 -54.06 -12.48
CA PHE A 666 -2.59 -54.83 -11.25
C PHE A 666 -1.23 -55.06 -10.60
N SER A 667 -1.25 -55.25 -9.28
CA SER A 667 -0.05 -55.44 -8.46
C SER A 667 -0.38 -56.24 -7.19
N ASN A 668 0.63 -56.89 -6.60
CA ASN A 668 0.54 -57.51 -5.26
C ASN A 668 0.60 -56.49 -4.10
N LYS A 669 0.85 -55.20 -4.38
CA LYS A 669 0.86 -54.11 -3.38
C LYS A 669 0.17 -52.86 -3.94
N GLU A 670 -0.14 -51.91 -3.06
CA GLU A 670 -0.68 -50.59 -3.45
C GLU A 670 0.42 -49.63 -3.94
N ILE A 671 1.34 -50.12 -4.77
CA ILE A 671 2.48 -49.35 -5.26
C ILE A 671 2.38 -49.27 -6.78
N PHE A 672 1.91 -48.13 -7.31
CA PHE A 672 1.67 -47.90 -8.74
C PHE A 672 2.42 -46.65 -9.23
N PRO A 673 3.64 -46.77 -9.76
CA PRO A 673 4.33 -45.65 -10.39
C PRO A 673 3.61 -45.21 -11.67
N LEU A 674 3.62 -43.90 -11.95
CA LEU A 674 3.02 -43.33 -13.16
C LEU A 674 3.68 -43.85 -14.44
N ASP A 675 5.01 -43.96 -14.42
CA ASP A 675 5.86 -44.50 -15.47
C ASP A 675 7.14 -45.14 -14.90
N ARG A 676 8.01 -45.64 -15.79
CA ARG A 676 9.28 -46.28 -15.41
C ARG A 676 10.48 -45.31 -15.39
N SER A 677 10.24 -43.99 -15.44
CA SER A 677 11.32 -43.00 -15.46
C SER A 677 11.97 -42.88 -14.08
N SER A 678 13.26 -42.55 -14.06
CA SER A 678 14.01 -42.33 -12.81
C SER A 678 13.40 -41.22 -11.96
N LYS A 679 12.87 -40.15 -12.58
CA LYS A 679 12.18 -39.06 -11.86
C LYS A 679 10.95 -39.57 -11.10
N THR A 680 10.09 -40.33 -11.76
CA THR A 680 8.87 -40.89 -11.14
C THR A 680 9.20 -41.90 -10.04
N LEU A 681 10.18 -42.77 -10.27
CA LEU A 681 10.59 -43.77 -9.28
C LEU A 681 11.24 -43.12 -8.04
N ASN A 682 12.02 -42.06 -8.21
CA ASN A 682 12.56 -41.28 -7.09
C ASN A 682 11.44 -40.59 -6.29
N ALA A 683 10.45 -39.99 -6.96
CA ALA A 683 9.31 -39.39 -6.27
C ALA A 683 8.47 -40.43 -5.50
N LEU A 684 8.33 -41.64 -6.06
CA LEU A 684 7.66 -42.75 -5.38
C LEU A 684 8.45 -43.24 -4.16
N ARG A 685 9.78 -43.36 -4.26
CA ARG A 685 10.67 -43.64 -3.12
C ARG A 685 10.44 -42.63 -1.98
N ASP A 686 10.40 -41.34 -2.32
CA ASP A 686 10.20 -40.27 -1.33
C ASP A 686 8.80 -40.37 -0.69
N THR A 687 7.77 -40.75 -1.47
CA THR A 687 6.41 -41.01 -0.98
C THR A 687 6.35 -42.21 -0.03
N LEU A 688 7.16 -43.24 -0.30
CA LEU A 688 7.36 -44.40 0.60
C LEU A 688 8.22 -44.07 1.83
N LYS A 689 8.69 -42.83 1.96
CA LYS A 689 9.52 -42.29 3.06
C LYS A 689 10.84 -43.03 3.22
N TRP A 690 11.44 -43.49 2.13
CA TRP A 690 12.77 -44.10 2.16
C TRP A 690 13.87 -43.03 2.14
N PRO A 691 15.06 -43.32 2.71
CA PRO A 691 16.22 -42.43 2.61
C PRO A 691 16.59 -42.13 1.16
N ALA A 692 17.10 -40.93 0.89
CA ALA A 692 17.55 -40.54 -0.45
C ALA A 692 18.75 -41.38 -0.96
N THR A 693 19.43 -42.09 -0.07
CA THR A 693 20.51 -43.05 -0.38
C THR A 693 20.00 -44.36 -0.98
N ASP A 694 18.71 -44.67 -0.79
CA ASP A 694 18.09 -45.85 -1.37
C ASP A 694 17.72 -45.59 -2.84
N SER A 695 17.78 -46.63 -3.66
CA SER A 695 17.35 -46.60 -5.05
C SER A 695 16.07 -47.42 -5.26
N LEU A 696 15.19 -46.95 -6.14
CA LEU A 696 14.04 -47.72 -6.64
C LEU A 696 14.17 -47.84 -8.16
N TYR A 697 14.22 -49.06 -8.67
CA TYR A 697 14.33 -49.34 -10.11
C TYR A 697 13.47 -50.53 -10.53
N VAL A 698 13.31 -50.72 -11.84
CA VAL A 698 12.46 -51.77 -12.41
C VAL A 698 13.31 -52.84 -13.08
N VAL A 699 13.02 -54.10 -12.79
CA VAL A 699 13.55 -55.27 -13.51
C VAL A 699 12.38 -56.00 -14.16
N SER A 700 12.52 -56.45 -15.41
CA SER A 700 11.45 -57.15 -16.12
C SER A 700 11.86 -58.44 -16.79
N LYS A 701 13.13 -58.86 -16.62
CA LYS A 701 13.65 -60.12 -17.14
C LYS A 701 13.75 -61.12 -16.02
N CYS A 702 13.16 -62.29 -16.20
CA CYS A 702 13.18 -63.34 -15.18
C CYS A 702 14.58 -63.90 -14.96
N GLU A 703 15.39 -64.01 -16.00
CA GLU A 703 16.81 -64.39 -15.88
C GLU A 703 17.55 -63.48 -14.90
N SER A 704 17.29 -62.17 -14.93
CA SER A 704 17.93 -61.21 -14.02
C SER A 704 17.47 -61.30 -12.55
N LEU A 705 16.27 -61.86 -12.31
CA LEU A 705 15.71 -62.03 -10.97
C LEU A 705 16.00 -63.42 -10.38
N MET A 706 16.11 -64.43 -11.24
CA MET A 706 16.26 -65.83 -10.86
C MET A 706 17.71 -66.33 -10.93
N ASN A 707 18.66 -65.47 -11.34
CA ASN A 707 20.08 -65.81 -11.29
C ASN A 707 20.54 -66.01 -9.83
N MET A 708 21.13 -67.18 -9.56
CA MET A 708 21.60 -67.58 -8.22
C MET A 708 22.82 -66.76 -7.72
N ASP A 709 23.36 -65.86 -8.55
CA ASP A 709 24.42 -64.91 -8.21
C ASP A 709 23.83 -63.64 -7.54
N GLU A 710 23.54 -63.77 -6.24
CA GLU A 710 23.52 -62.81 -5.10
C GLU A 710 23.10 -61.33 -5.24
N THR A 711 22.64 -60.83 -6.39
CA THR A 711 22.42 -59.38 -6.54
C THR A 711 21.02 -58.90 -6.19
N ILE A 712 19.98 -59.73 -6.34
CA ILE A 712 18.58 -59.34 -6.11
C ILE A 712 17.81 -60.44 -5.37
N TYR A 713 17.10 -60.05 -4.32
CA TYR A 713 16.31 -60.89 -3.43
C TYR A 713 14.82 -60.87 -3.80
N VAL A 714 14.18 -62.04 -3.99
CA VAL A 714 12.84 -62.13 -4.64
C VAL A 714 11.71 -62.69 -3.77
N SER A 715 12.01 -63.40 -2.67
CA SER A 715 11.08 -64.37 -2.08
C SER A 715 10.01 -63.81 -1.12
N SER A 716 9.90 -62.49 -1.03
CA SER A 716 8.68 -61.81 -0.52
C SER A 716 7.63 -61.51 -1.60
N VAL A 717 7.96 -61.75 -2.88
CA VAL A 717 7.12 -61.43 -4.04
C VAL A 717 6.98 -62.62 -4.98
N ILE A 718 8.04 -63.42 -5.15
CA ILE A 718 8.07 -64.63 -5.97
C ILE A 718 8.33 -65.82 -5.04
N PHE A 719 7.28 -66.59 -4.74
CA PHE A 719 7.37 -67.71 -3.78
C PHE A 719 7.86 -69.04 -4.41
N ASP A 720 7.84 -69.14 -5.74
CA ASP A 720 8.32 -70.29 -6.51
C ASP A 720 9.12 -69.79 -7.71
N SER A 721 10.20 -70.48 -8.05
CA SER A 721 11.00 -70.27 -9.26
C SER A 721 10.19 -70.29 -10.56
N SER A 722 9.05 -70.98 -10.60
CA SER A 722 8.10 -70.96 -11.72
C SER A 722 7.19 -69.72 -11.74
N GLY A 723 7.21 -68.90 -10.67
CA GLY A 723 6.34 -67.75 -10.46
C GLY A 723 6.84 -66.43 -11.06
N CYS A 724 8.02 -66.40 -11.67
CA CYS A 724 8.48 -65.23 -12.42
C CYS A 724 7.84 -65.18 -13.81
N VAL A 725 7.31 -64.02 -14.19
CA VAL A 725 6.69 -63.78 -15.51
C VAL A 725 7.50 -62.74 -16.29
N GLU A 726 7.95 -63.13 -17.47
CA GLU A 726 8.75 -62.27 -18.35
C GLU A 726 7.94 -61.05 -18.80
N GLY A 727 8.54 -59.85 -18.69
CA GLY A 727 7.92 -58.58 -19.11
C GLY A 727 7.10 -57.87 -18.02
N THR A 728 6.76 -58.54 -16.92
CA THR A 728 6.17 -57.93 -15.72
C THR A 728 7.17 -56.94 -15.09
N ALA A 729 6.69 -55.81 -14.57
CA ALA A 729 7.56 -54.81 -13.93
C ALA A 729 7.76 -55.15 -12.45
N TYR A 730 8.90 -55.75 -12.09
CA TYR A 730 9.29 -55.99 -10.71
C TYR A 730 10.00 -54.75 -10.15
N LEU A 731 9.45 -54.19 -9.08
CA LEU A 731 10.00 -53.05 -8.36
C LEU A 731 11.08 -53.54 -7.39
N VAL A 732 12.30 -53.05 -7.57
CA VAL A 732 13.46 -53.43 -6.77
C VAL A 732 13.95 -52.24 -5.97
N ARG A 733 14.08 -52.43 -4.66
CA ARG A 733 14.71 -51.48 -3.73
C ARG A 733 16.17 -51.86 -3.56
N GLY A 734 17.07 -50.92 -3.85
CA GLY A 734 18.47 -51.03 -3.50
C GLY A 734 18.81 -50.20 -2.27
N VAL A 735 19.51 -50.82 -1.32
CA VAL A 735 19.97 -50.18 -0.07
C VAL A 735 21.49 -50.29 -0.01
N PRO A 736 22.23 -49.18 0.18
CA PRO A 736 23.69 -49.23 0.20
C PRO A 736 24.23 -50.24 1.23
N GLY A 737 25.04 -51.20 0.77
CA GLY A 737 25.66 -52.23 1.60
C GLY A 737 24.75 -53.41 1.97
N GLN A 738 23.55 -53.49 1.41
CA GLN A 738 22.64 -54.65 1.51
C GLN A 738 22.37 -55.22 0.11
N VAL A 739 21.77 -56.42 0.07
CA VAL A 739 21.30 -57.03 -1.18
C VAL A 739 20.02 -56.33 -1.64
N ASP A 740 19.90 -56.06 -2.93
CA ASP A 740 18.72 -55.40 -3.49
C ASP A 740 17.50 -56.32 -3.35
N THR A 741 16.30 -55.78 -3.11
CA THR A 741 15.11 -56.59 -2.79
C THR A 741 13.93 -56.23 -3.69
N VAL A 742 13.29 -57.23 -4.29
CA VAL A 742 12.00 -57.10 -4.97
C VAL A 742 10.91 -56.86 -3.93
N ILE A 743 10.28 -55.70 -4.00
CA ILE A 743 9.25 -55.28 -3.03
C ILE A 743 7.82 -55.44 -3.57
N SER A 744 7.64 -55.45 -4.89
CA SER A 744 6.34 -55.59 -5.55
C SER A 744 6.51 -55.87 -7.04
N TYR A 745 5.48 -56.41 -7.69
CA TYR A 745 5.38 -56.42 -9.15
C TYR A 745 4.16 -55.62 -9.61
N ILE A 746 4.22 -55.11 -10.84
CA ILE A 746 3.10 -54.46 -11.52
C ILE A 746 3.04 -54.97 -12.95
N ASP A 747 1.85 -55.31 -13.41
CA ASP A 747 1.60 -55.64 -14.80
C ASP A 747 0.27 -55.05 -15.28
N THR A 748 0.06 -55.06 -16.59
CA THR A 748 -1.14 -54.60 -17.25
C THR A 748 -2.01 -55.81 -17.62
N MET A 749 -3.22 -55.87 -17.08
CA MET A 749 -4.22 -56.89 -17.42
C MET A 749 -4.75 -56.67 -18.82
N PHE A 750 -5.25 -55.47 -19.08
CA PHE A 750 -5.89 -55.09 -20.35
C PHE A 750 -5.48 -53.69 -20.74
N THR A 751 -5.40 -53.42 -22.04
CA THR A 751 -5.19 -52.06 -22.56
C THR A 751 -6.23 -51.74 -23.61
N ILE A 752 -7.00 -50.70 -23.35
CA ILE A 752 -7.99 -50.15 -24.27
C ILE A 752 -7.31 -48.98 -24.99
N THR A 753 -7.22 -49.06 -26.31
CA THR A 753 -6.62 -47.99 -27.12
C THR A 753 -7.67 -46.94 -27.48
N LEU A 754 -7.37 -45.67 -27.24
CA LEU A 754 -8.17 -44.54 -27.70
C LEU A 754 -7.53 -44.02 -29.01
N PRO A 755 -8.08 -44.38 -30.19
CA PRO A 755 -7.47 -43.99 -31.46
C PRO A 755 -7.53 -42.47 -31.64
N ARG A 756 -6.50 -41.89 -32.26
CA ARG A 756 -6.56 -40.47 -32.68
C ARG A 756 -7.60 -40.31 -33.80
N PRO A 757 -8.31 -39.17 -33.87
CA PRO A 757 -9.15 -38.85 -35.02
C PRO A 757 -8.43 -39.02 -36.36
N LYS A 758 -9.17 -39.50 -37.37
CA LYS A 758 -8.65 -39.70 -38.73
C LYS A 758 -8.51 -38.37 -39.50
N ALA A 759 -9.35 -37.40 -39.17
CA ALA A 759 -9.35 -36.07 -39.78
C ALA A 759 -9.89 -35.02 -38.81
N TYR A 760 -9.42 -33.79 -38.99
CA TYR A 760 -9.80 -32.61 -38.23
C TYR A 760 -10.39 -31.55 -39.17
N TYR A 761 -11.26 -30.69 -38.66
CA TYR A 761 -11.69 -29.51 -39.42
C TYR A 761 -10.53 -28.53 -39.61
N ALA A 762 -10.47 -27.90 -40.78
CA ALA A 762 -9.46 -26.88 -41.08
C ALA A 762 -9.59 -25.66 -40.14
N VAL A 763 -8.50 -24.91 -39.97
CA VAL A 763 -8.41 -23.72 -39.09
C VAL A 763 -9.47 -22.66 -39.44
N ASP A 764 -9.86 -22.56 -40.71
CA ASP A 764 -10.82 -21.59 -41.26
C ASP A 764 -12.21 -22.20 -41.56
N SER A 765 -12.46 -23.42 -41.09
CA SER A 765 -13.71 -24.15 -41.33
C SER A 765 -14.93 -23.37 -40.82
N LYS A 766 -15.96 -23.26 -41.68
CA LYS A 766 -17.29 -22.71 -41.34
C LYS A 766 -18.38 -23.77 -41.19
N VAL A 767 -18.06 -25.04 -41.43
CA VAL A 767 -19.02 -26.17 -41.47
C VAL A 767 -18.97 -26.99 -40.17
N GLY A 768 -17.80 -27.05 -39.53
CA GLY A 768 -17.60 -27.60 -38.20
C GLY A 768 -16.58 -26.78 -37.43
N LEU A 769 -16.53 -26.96 -36.11
CA LEU A 769 -15.64 -26.22 -35.21
C LEU A 769 -14.18 -26.39 -35.67
N PRO A 770 -13.44 -25.32 -35.99
CA PRO A 770 -12.05 -25.42 -36.42
C PRO A 770 -11.21 -26.27 -35.47
N MET A 771 -10.29 -27.07 -36.01
CA MET A 771 -9.35 -27.89 -35.23
C MET A 771 -10.00 -28.95 -34.31
N SER A 772 -11.32 -29.17 -34.39
CA SER A 772 -12.00 -30.28 -33.73
C SER A 772 -12.00 -31.55 -34.59
N ALA A 773 -12.37 -32.67 -33.99
CA ALA A 773 -12.46 -33.95 -34.69
C ALA A 773 -13.56 -33.90 -35.77
N MET A 774 -13.18 -34.06 -37.04
CA MET A 774 -14.11 -34.19 -38.15
C MET A 774 -14.51 -35.65 -38.37
N THR A 775 -13.52 -36.54 -38.39
CA THR A 775 -13.75 -37.99 -38.52
C THR A 775 -13.18 -38.68 -37.28
N PRO A 776 -14.03 -39.25 -36.41
CA PRO A 776 -13.59 -39.98 -35.23
C PRO A 776 -12.58 -41.09 -35.55
N GLY A 777 -11.70 -41.37 -34.60
CA GLY A 777 -10.89 -42.58 -34.65
C GLY A 777 -11.79 -43.80 -34.42
N ASP A 778 -11.57 -44.90 -35.14
CA ASP A 778 -12.29 -46.16 -34.94
C ASP A 778 -11.26 -47.28 -34.96
N THR A 779 -11.18 -48.04 -33.87
CA THR A 779 -10.26 -49.16 -33.74
C THR A 779 -10.92 -50.31 -32.99
N THR A 780 -10.53 -51.53 -33.34
CA THR A 780 -10.86 -52.73 -32.57
C THR A 780 -9.56 -53.38 -32.14
N VAL A 781 -9.36 -53.53 -30.85
CA VAL A 781 -8.15 -54.11 -30.26
C VAL A 781 -8.54 -55.26 -29.35
N THR A 782 -7.79 -56.35 -29.44
CA THR A 782 -7.89 -57.47 -28.51
C THR A 782 -6.64 -57.47 -27.62
N THR A 783 -6.84 -57.47 -26.30
CA THR A 783 -5.77 -57.62 -25.31
C THR A 783 -6.03 -58.85 -24.47
N GLY A 784 -4.99 -59.67 -24.26
CA GLY A 784 -5.10 -60.96 -23.60
C GLY A 784 -4.37 -61.01 -22.25
N LEU A 785 -4.95 -61.76 -21.32
CA LEU A 785 -4.29 -62.39 -20.19
C LEU A 785 -3.94 -63.81 -20.60
N ASP A 786 -2.65 -64.12 -20.72
CA ASP A 786 -2.18 -65.48 -20.94
C ASP A 786 -2.11 -66.26 -19.62
N SER A 787 -1.77 -67.55 -19.70
CA SER A 787 -1.64 -68.41 -18.54
C SER A 787 -0.62 -67.88 -17.52
N LEU A 788 0.49 -67.27 -17.97
CA LEU A 788 1.52 -66.70 -17.08
C LEU A 788 0.99 -65.52 -16.27
N LYS A 789 0.24 -64.59 -16.88
CA LYS A 789 -0.40 -63.49 -16.15
C LYS A 789 -1.51 -63.98 -15.21
N MET A 790 -2.18 -65.07 -15.57
CA MET A 790 -3.12 -65.73 -14.66
C MET A 790 -2.43 -66.29 -13.41
N TYR A 791 -1.16 -66.72 -13.49
CA TYR A 791 -0.40 -67.13 -12.31
C TYR A 791 -0.20 -65.97 -11.31
N LEU A 792 0.14 -64.77 -11.80
CA LEU A 792 0.28 -63.58 -10.94
C LEU A 792 -1.03 -63.19 -10.28
N LEU A 793 -2.13 -63.13 -11.05
CA LEU A 793 -3.46 -62.77 -10.52
C LEU A 793 -3.97 -63.75 -9.46
N THR A 794 -3.44 -64.97 -9.44
CA THR A 794 -3.83 -66.04 -8.52
C THR A 794 -2.71 -66.44 -7.58
N ASP A 795 -1.64 -65.64 -7.43
CA ASP A 795 -0.61 -65.89 -6.43
C ASP A 795 -1.12 -65.58 -5.00
N LEU A 796 -0.26 -65.80 -4.00
CA LEU A 796 -0.65 -65.69 -2.59
C LEU A 796 -0.73 -64.23 -2.16
N GLY A 797 -1.72 -63.91 -1.33
CA GLY A 797 -1.99 -62.58 -0.84
C GLY A 797 -3.08 -61.84 -1.63
N LYS A 798 -3.23 -60.56 -1.30
CA LYS A 798 -4.20 -59.67 -1.95
C LYS A 798 -3.58 -59.00 -3.16
N HIS A 799 -4.42 -58.73 -4.16
CA HIS A 799 -4.05 -57.97 -5.34
C HIS A 799 -4.80 -56.65 -5.38
N TYR A 800 -4.19 -55.68 -6.02
CA TYR A 800 -4.70 -54.33 -6.16
C TYR A 800 -4.79 -54.02 -7.64
N VAL A 801 -5.88 -53.40 -8.06
CA VAL A 801 -6.14 -53.03 -9.45
C VAL A 801 -6.39 -51.53 -9.53
N ARG A 802 -5.73 -50.87 -10.49
CA ARG A 802 -5.92 -49.44 -10.78
C ARG A 802 -5.97 -49.17 -12.28
N PRO A 803 -6.94 -48.37 -12.77
CA PRO A 803 -6.88 -47.90 -14.14
C PRO A 803 -5.79 -46.84 -14.29
N ARG A 804 -5.04 -46.90 -15.39
CA ARG A 804 -4.11 -45.86 -15.83
C ARG A 804 -4.61 -45.28 -17.13
N THR A 805 -4.97 -44.01 -17.12
CA THR A 805 -5.33 -43.26 -18.34
C THR A 805 -4.11 -42.51 -18.83
N HIS A 806 -3.75 -42.69 -20.09
CA HIS A 806 -2.68 -41.94 -20.75
C HIS A 806 -3.24 -41.25 -21.98
N PHE A 807 -3.06 -39.94 -22.09
CA PHE A 807 -3.30 -39.20 -23.32
C PHE A 807 -1.98 -38.94 -24.03
N SER A 808 -1.90 -39.23 -25.32
CA SER A 808 -0.67 -39.13 -26.10
C SER A 808 -0.27 -37.69 -26.45
N GLY A 809 -1.09 -36.71 -26.08
CA GLY A 809 -0.89 -35.30 -26.39
C GLY A 809 -1.07 -34.96 -27.88
N THR A 810 -0.90 -33.68 -28.17
CA THR A 810 -0.94 -33.09 -29.51
C THR A 810 0.36 -32.41 -29.88
N LEU A 811 1.27 -32.20 -28.92
CA LEU A 811 2.61 -31.67 -29.19
C LEU A 811 3.35 -32.51 -30.25
N ASP A 812 4.00 -31.85 -31.20
CA ASP A 812 4.69 -32.46 -32.36
C ASP A 812 3.81 -33.35 -33.25
N LYS A 813 2.48 -33.18 -33.20
CA LYS A 813 1.50 -33.85 -34.08
C LYS A 813 0.82 -32.83 -34.99
N VAL A 814 0.14 -33.31 -36.03
CA VAL A 814 -0.64 -32.47 -36.93
C VAL A 814 -2.13 -32.82 -36.79
N PRO A 815 -2.99 -31.85 -36.40
CA PRO A 815 -2.61 -30.55 -35.86
C PRO A 815 -2.00 -30.63 -34.44
N ASP A 816 -1.17 -29.66 -34.11
CA ASP A 816 -0.51 -29.51 -32.80
C ASP A 816 -1.45 -28.88 -31.77
N MET A 817 -2.33 -28.01 -32.26
CA MET A 817 -3.40 -27.35 -31.55
C MET A 817 -4.73 -28.00 -31.91
N VAL A 818 -5.55 -28.32 -30.92
CA VAL A 818 -6.85 -28.95 -31.14
C VAL A 818 -7.94 -28.26 -30.35
N GLN A 819 -9.19 -28.39 -30.79
CA GLN A 819 -10.33 -27.81 -30.08
C GLN A 819 -11.34 -28.89 -29.74
N PHE A 820 -11.79 -28.92 -28.47
CA PHE A 820 -12.87 -29.80 -28.05
C PHE A 820 -14.22 -29.18 -28.40
N SER A 821 -15.14 -30.04 -28.87
CA SER A 821 -16.51 -29.68 -29.18
C SER A 821 -17.48 -30.31 -28.18
N MET A 822 -18.62 -29.64 -27.99
CA MET A 822 -19.78 -30.19 -27.28
C MET A 822 -20.31 -31.49 -27.88
N LYS A 823 -19.95 -31.79 -29.14
CA LYS A 823 -20.33 -33.01 -29.87
C LYS A 823 -19.35 -34.17 -29.72
N ASP A 824 -18.20 -33.97 -29.07
CA ASP A 824 -17.20 -35.02 -28.98
C ASP A 824 -17.67 -36.12 -28.03
N THR A 825 -17.72 -37.36 -28.53
CA THR A 825 -18.12 -38.55 -27.77
C THR A 825 -17.09 -39.67 -27.88
N ILE A 826 -16.99 -40.48 -26.84
CA ILE A 826 -16.29 -41.77 -26.86
C ILE A 826 -17.35 -42.86 -26.82
N SER A 827 -17.40 -43.69 -27.86
CA SER A 827 -18.22 -44.90 -27.87
C SER A 827 -17.34 -46.13 -27.70
N MET A 828 -17.72 -47.00 -26.77
CA MET A 828 -16.96 -48.20 -26.42
C MET A 828 -17.86 -49.42 -26.38
N LYS A 829 -17.45 -50.47 -27.09
CA LYS A 829 -18.04 -51.80 -27.04
C LYS A 829 -17.00 -52.81 -26.63
N ALA A 830 -17.24 -53.56 -25.57
CA ALA A 830 -16.29 -54.52 -25.03
C ALA A 830 -16.96 -55.86 -24.70
N PHE A 831 -16.29 -56.95 -25.05
CA PHE A 831 -16.61 -58.29 -24.60
C PHE A 831 -15.32 -59.05 -24.27
N MET A 832 -15.40 -59.99 -23.33
CA MET A 832 -14.30 -60.84 -22.93
C MET A 832 -14.56 -62.28 -23.35
N VAL A 833 -13.54 -62.97 -23.83
CA VAL A 833 -13.57 -64.39 -24.20
C VAL A 833 -12.58 -65.13 -23.33
N PHE A 834 -13.07 -66.05 -22.49
CA PHE A 834 -12.22 -67.01 -21.79
C PHE A 834 -12.08 -68.27 -22.63
N GLN A 835 -10.85 -68.66 -22.94
CA GLN A 835 -10.57 -70.00 -23.46
C GLN A 835 -10.31 -70.94 -22.29
N LEU A 836 -11.22 -71.89 -22.13
CA LEU A 836 -11.27 -72.80 -21.00
C LEU A 836 -10.87 -74.21 -21.46
N GLN A 837 -10.07 -74.93 -20.69
CA GLN A 837 -9.68 -76.32 -20.98
C GLN A 837 -10.37 -77.29 -20.04
N SER A 838 -11.07 -78.29 -20.59
CA SER A 838 -11.95 -79.19 -19.82
C SER A 838 -11.25 -80.04 -18.75
N ASP A 839 -9.95 -80.34 -18.90
CA ASP A 839 -9.16 -81.15 -17.95
C ASP A 839 -8.82 -80.39 -16.66
N GLY A 840 -8.74 -79.06 -16.72
CA GLY A 840 -8.49 -78.22 -15.54
C GLY A 840 -9.64 -78.15 -14.54
N LEU A 841 -10.89 -78.42 -14.96
CA LEU A 841 -12.08 -78.33 -14.10
C LEU A 841 -12.17 -79.48 -13.09
N THR A 842 -11.62 -80.64 -13.44
CA THR A 842 -11.65 -81.87 -12.61
C THR A 842 -10.33 -82.15 -11.89
N ALA A 843 -9.29 -81.36 -12.15
CA ALA A 843 -8.00 -81.50 -11.48
C ALA A 843 -8.17 -81.19 -9.98
N LYS A 844 -7.95 -82.19 -9.12
CA LYS A 844 -7.88 -81.97 -7.67
C LYS A 844 -6.65 -81.10 -7.39
N ALA A 845 -6.84 -80.04 -6.62
CA ALA A 845 -5.73 -79.20 -6.20
C ALA A 845 -4.73 -80.05 -5.41
N ALA A 846 -3.46 -80.02 -5.83
CA ALA A 846 -2.40 -80.62 -5.04
C ALA A 846 -2.20 -79.79 -3.77
N ASP A 847 -2.02 -80.47 -2.66
CA ASP A 847 -1.68 -79.84 -1.39
C ASP A 847 -0.26 -79.26 -1.47
N GLU A 848 -0.07 -78.05 -0.93
CA GLU A 848 1.16 -77.24 -1.05
C GLU A 848 1.57 -76.71 0.33
N LEU A 849 2.87 -76.80 0.66
CA LEU A 849 3.47 -76.14 1.82
C LEU A 849 4.30 -74.96 1.31
N VAL A 850 4.10 -73.77 1.87
CA VAL A 850 4.84 -72.55 1.48
C VAL A 850 5.46 -71.87 2.69
N ILE A 851 6.78 -71.72 2.72
CA ILE A 851 7.48 -70.96 3.76
C ILE A 851 7.24 -69.46 3.57
N THR A 852 6.87 -68.78 4.64
CA THR A 852 6.59 -67.34 4.64
C THR A 852 7.57 -66.52 5.46
N TYR A 853 8.33 -67.13 6.39
CA TYR A 853 9.42 -66.48 7.12
C TYR A 853 10.30 -67.49 7.90
N PRO A 854 11.62 -67.30 8.03
CA PRO A 854 12.42 -66.48 7.14
C PRO A 854 12.34 -67.11 5.76
N ASN A 855 12.01 -66.29 4.77
CA ASN A 855 11.82 -66.78 3.42
C ASN A 855 12.85 -66.14 2.48
N GLY A 856 13.95 -65.62 3.01
CA GLY A 856 15.21 -65.32 2.33
C GLY A 856 15.71 -63.87 2.52
N GLY A 857 16.99 -63.62 2.23
CA GLY A 857 17.59 -62.28 2.30
C GLY A 857 17.70 -61.68 3.72
N GLU A 858 17.03 -62.27 4.72
CA GLU A 858 17.16 -61.85 6.11
C GLU A 858 18.57 -62.14 6.64
N THR A 859 19.05 -61.29 7.54
CA THR A 859 20.24 -61.56 8.34
C THR A 859 19.81 -61.88 9.76
N LEU A 860 19.88 -63.15 10.12
CA LEU A 860 19.58 -63.65 11.45
C LEU A 860 20.82 -63.55 12.35
N ILE A 861 20.59 -63.39 13.65
CA ILE A 861 21.66 -63.31 14.64
C ILE A 861 21.81 -64.65 15.34
N LEU A 862 23.03 -65.18 15.34
CA LEU A 862 23.39 -66.41 16.03
C LEU A 862 23.02 -66.33 17.52
N GLY A 863 22.25 -67.31 18.00
CA GLY A 863 21.79 -67.38 19.39
C GLY A 863 20.53 -66.57 19.71
N GLU A 864 19.97 -65.82 18.76
CA GLU A 864 18.65 -65.21 18.90
C GLU A 864 17.56 -66.16 18.38
N SER A 865 16.48 -66.30 19.15
CA SER A 865 15.35 -67.16 18.77
C SER A 865 14.44 -66.43 17.79
N ILE A 866 14.11 -67.09 16.69
CA ILE A 866 13.18 -66.63 15.66
C ILE A 866 12.01 -67.61 15.51
N TRP A 867 10.97 -67.16 14.82
CA TRP A 867 9.81 -67.99 14.52
C TRP A 867 9.78 -68.34 13.03
N VAL A 868 10.03 -69.60 12.67
CA VAL A 868 9.81 -70.10 11.31
C VAL A 868 8.30 -70.18 11.06
N ARG A 869 7.82 -69.68 9.91
CA ARG A 869 6.41 -69.55 9.52
C ARG A 869 6.20 -70.18 8.16
N TRP A 870 5.10 -70.90 7.99
CA TRP A 870 4.68 -71.48 6.73
C TRP A 870 3.16 -71.41 6.59
N ARG A 871 2.64 -71.77 5.42
CA ARG A 871 1.23 -71.94 5.14
C ARG A 871 1.00 -73.34 4.58
N SER A 872 -0.01 -74.02 5.10
CA SER A 872 -0.49 -75.30 4.58
C SER A 872 -1.71 -75.05 3.71
N LEU A 873 -1.56 -75.24 2.41
CA LEU A 873 -2.59 -74.98 1.41
C LEU A 873 -3.12 -76.29 0.88
N GLY A 874 -4.41 -76.57 1.09
CA GLY A 874 -5.01 -77.85 0.75
C GLY A 874 -5.81 -78.42 1.90
N SER A 875 -6.56 -79.49 1.63
CA SER A 875 -7.51 -80.04 2.60
C SER A 875 -6.98 -81.22 3.39
N SER A 876 -5.84 -81.81 2.99
CA SER A 876 -5.27 -83.00 3.64
C SER A 876 -4.01 -82.73 4.46
N LEU A 877 -3.39 -81.56 4.34
CA LEU A 877 -2.19 -81.18 5.09
C LEU A 877 -2.44 -80.73 6.53
N SER A 878 -3.60 -80.17 6.84
CA SER A 878 -3.89 -79.62 8.19
C SER A 878 -3.82 -80.67 9.30
N ASP A 879 -4.04 -81.94 8.94
CA ASP A 879 -4.09 -83.07 9.87
C ASP A 879 -2.80 -83.92 9.83
N GLN A 880 -1.81 -83.57 9.00
CA GLN A 880 -0.53 -84.26 8.90
C GLN A 880 0.54 -83.60 9.76
N ASN A 881 1.54 -84.35 10.23
CA ASN A 881 2.72 -83.74 10.84
C ASN A 881 3.69 -83.23 9.77
N VAL A 882 4.51 -82.25 10.15
CA VAL A 882 5.55 -81.65 9.31
C VAL A 882 6.93 -81.77 9.96
N ILE A 883 7.98 -81.71 9.15
CA ILE A 883 9.39 -81.72 9.58
C ILE A 883 10.06 -80.50 8.96
N VAL A 884 10.81 -79.75 9.77
CA VAL A 884 11.54 -78.55 9.34
C VAL A 884 13.02 -78.88 9.25
N TYR A 885 13.62 -78.54 8.11
CA TYR A 885 15.02 -78.82 7.80
C TYR A 885 15.79 -77.55 7.46
N THR A 886 17.09 -77.56 7.69
CA THR A 886 18.04 -76.54 7.23
C THR A 886 19.16 -77.14 6.39
N SER A 887 19.73 -76.37 5.46
CA SER A 887 20.96 -76.75 4.76
C SER A 887 21.94 -75.58 4.68
N THR A 888 23.23 -75.88 4.74
CA THR A 888 24.33 -74.91 4.47
C THR A 888 25.04 -75.19 3.14
N SER A 889 24.53 -76.14 2.34
CA SER A 889 25.08 -76.43 1.00
C SER A 889 24.91 -75.22 0.07
N ASP A 890 25.82 -75.06 -0.89
CA ASP A 890 25.76 -73.93 -1.83
C ASP A 890 24.50 -73.95 -2.71
N ASN A 891 23.98 -75.15 -3.01
CA ASN A 891 22.73 -75.36 -3.75
C ASN A 891 22.11 -76.72 -3.38
N PRO A 892 21.37 -76.82 -2.26
CA PRO A 892 20.82 -78.08 -1.79
C PRO A 892 19.70 -78.57 -2.71
N ASP A 893 19.72 -79.87 -3.03
CA ASP A 893 18.62 -80.48 -3.77
C ASP A 893 17.40 -80.65 -2.84
N VAL A 894 16.31 -79.95 -3.14
CA VAL A 894 15.05 -80.03 -2.36
C VAL A 894 14.42 -81.43 -2.44
N SER A 895 14.71 -82.19 -3.50
CA SER A 895 14.18 -83.54 -3.73
C SER A 895 15.01 -84.65 -3.09
N SER A 896 16.14 -84.32 -2.47
CA SER A 896 17.01 -85.25 -1.75
C SER A 896 17.10 -84.86 -0.27
N ASP A 897 17.21 -85.84 0.61
CA ASP A 897 17.43 -85.61 2.05
C ASP A 897 18.92 -85.53 2.41
N GLU A 898 19.83 -85.85 1.48
CA GLU A 898 21.28 -85.97 1.77
C GLU A 898 21.93 -84.64 2.18
N ASP A 899 21.39 -83.51 1.72
CA ASP A 899 21.93 -82.17 1.96
C ASP A 899 21.27 -81.44 3.15
N TRP A 900 20.35 -82.07 3.88
CA TRP A 900 19.44 -81.38 4.81
C TRP A 900 19.46 -81.93 6.24
N ASP A 901 19.66 -81.02 7.20
CA ASP A 901 19.65 -81.32 8.63
C ASP A 901 18.28 -81.00 9.25
N ILE A 902 17.74 -81.93 10.05
CA ILE A 902 16.47 -81.72 10.77
C ILE A 902 16.67 -80.75 11.94
N ILE A 903 15.92 -79.66 11.96
CA ILE A 903 15.92 -78.71 13.09
C ILE A 903 14.72 -78.88 14.02
N SER A 904 13.60 -79.44 13.53
CA SER A 904 12.39 -79.65 14.35
C SER A 904 12.50 -80.76 15.40
N GLY A 905 13.58 -81.55 15.37
CA GLY A 905 13.78 -82.72 16.24
C GLY A 905 12.90 -83.93 15.88
N GLY A 906 12.30 -83.92 14.68
CA GLY A 906 11.38 -84.96 14.19
C GLY A 906 10.06 -84.37 13.66
N ALA A 907 9.05 -85.22 13.50
CA ALA A 907 7.71 -84.83 13.08
C ALA A 907 7.00 -84.01 14.17
N ILE A 908 6.57 -82.80 13.83
CA ILE A 908 5.82 -81.88 14.69
C ILE A 908 4.41 -81.67 14.14
N ALA A 909 3.46 -81.36 15.02
CA ALA A 909 2.09 -81.07 14.59
C ALA A 909 2.07 -79.89 13.62
N ASN A 910 1.32 -80.01 12.52
CA ASN A 910 1.12 -78.92 11.57
C ASN A 910 0.11 -77.89 12.12
N VAL A 911 0.55 -77.16 13.13
CA VAL A 911 -0.14 -75.97 13.61
C VAL A 911 0.32 -74.83 12.73
N ASP A 912 -0.53 -74.42 11.79
CA ASP A 912 -0.27 -73.50 10.66
C ASP A 912 0.40 -72.14 10.98
N TYR A 913 0.75 -71.90 12.24
CA TYR A 913 1.34 -70.71 12.85
C TYR A 913 2.88 -70.51 12.77
N PHE A 914 3.65 -71.30 13.54
CA PHE A 914 5.03 -70.94 13.94
C PHE A 914 5.84 -72.13 14.54
N TYR A 915 7.13 -72.25 14.19
CA TYR A 915 8.12 -73.09 14.89
C TYR A 915 9.23 -72.20 15.49
N PRO A 916 9.48 -72.23 16.82
CA PRO A 916 10.56 -71.47 17.42
C PRO A 916 11.90 -72.14 17.13
N TRP A 917 12.81 -71.42 16.49
CA TRP A 917 14.12 -71.93 16.11
C TRP A 917 15.21 -70.92 16.49
N THR A 918 16.31 -71.42 17.05
CA THR A 918 17.50 -70.63 17.36
C THR A 918 18.66 -71.15 16.50
N PRO A 919 19.19 -70.36 15.56
CA PRO A 919 20.33 -70.77 14.75
C PRO A 919 21.52 -71.14 15.63
N SER A 920 22.13 -72.30 15.36
CA SER A 920 23.22 -72.87 16.15
C SER A 920 24.61 -72.62 15.54
N SER A 921 24.69 -72.27 14.26
CA SER A 921 25.92 -71.94 13.54
C SER A 921 25.74 -70.68 12.68
N ALA A 922 26.84 -69.93 12.50
CA ALA A 922 26.88 -68.84 11.53
C ALA A 922 27.07 -69.44 10.12
N ALA A 923 26.34 -68.91 9.14
CA ALA A 923 26.36 -69.37 7.77
C ALA A 923 26.11 -68.18 6.83
N ASP A 924 26.90 -68.06 5.77
CA ASP A 924 26.70 -67.01 4.77
C ASP A 924 25.47 -67.28 3.89
N LYS A 925 25.14 -68.56 3.66
CA LYS A 925 23.88 -69.04 3.10
C LYS A 925 23.32 -70.17 3.95
N LEU A 926 22.08 -70.02 4.38
CA LEU A 926 21.30 -71.07 5.02
C LEU A 926 19.96 -71.19 4.31
N TRP A 927 19.58 -72.42 4.02
CA TRP A 927 18.31 -72.77 3.38
C TRP A 927 17.36 -73.36 4.41
N LEU A 928 16.06 -73.13 4.25
CA LEU A 928 15.01 -73.83 4.98
C LEU A 928 14.14 -74.60 4.00
N ARG A 929 13.71 -75.79 4.41
CA ARG A 929 12.56 -76.46 3.79
C ARG A 929 11.66 -77.03 4.86
N ILE A 930 10.39 -77.17 4.52
CA ILE A 930 9.40 -77.87 5.33
C ILE A 930 8.76 -78.94 4.47
N CYS A 931 8.65 -80.15 5.03
CA CYS A 931 7.99 -81.26 4.37
C CYS A 931 6.95 -81.89 5.29
N ASN A 932 5.95 -82.57 4.73
CA ASN A 932 5.13 -83.50 5.49
C ASN A 932 5.97 -84.71 5.95
N GLU A 933 5.42 -85.48 6.89
CA GLU A 933 6.10 -86.63 7.51
C GLU A 933 6.60 -87.68 6.51
N THR A 934 5.90 -87.85 5.38
CA THR A 934 6.24 -88.80 4.32
C THR A 934 7.23 -88.24 3.28
N GLY A 935 7.55 -86.94 3.32
CA GLY A 935 8.53 -86.29 2.44
C GLY A 935 8.08 -86.09 0.98
N ASP A 936 6.85 -86.46 0.64
CA ASP A 936 6.28 -86.34 -0.70
C ASP A 936 5.67 -84.95 -0.99
N ILE A 937 5.38 -84.15 0.05
CA ILE A 937 4.98 -82.76 -0.08
C ILE A 937 5.99 -81.90 0.68
N CYS A 938 6.83 -81.18 -0.06
CA CYS A 938 7.81 -80.24 0.48
C CYS A 938 7.59 -78.84 -0.10
N ASP A 939 7.92 -77.82 0.69
CA ASP A 939 8.14 -76.47 0.18
C ASP A 939 9.24 -76.48 -0.88
N ARG A 940 8.96 -75.82 -2.00
CA ARG A 940 9.87 -75.73 -3.15
C ARG A 940 10.53 -74.36 -3.28
N SER A 941 10.35 -73.50 -2.28
CA SER A 941 10.94 -72.17 -2.29
C SER A 941 12.43 -72.29 -1.96
N LEU A 942 13.28 -72.25 -2.99
CA LEU A 942 14.74 -72.22 -2.83
C LEU A 942 15.16 -70.80 -2.42
N SER A 943 14.89 -70.43 -1.17
CA SER A 943 15.26 -69.12 -0.62
C SER A 943 16.30 -69.29 0.48
N SER A 944 17.42 -68.57 0.36
CA SER A 944 18.49 -68.59 1.37
C SER A 944 18.56 -67.28 2.16
N PHE A 945 19.02 -67.38 3.39
CA PHE A 945 19.22 -66.25 4.31
C PHE A 945 20.55 -66.40 5.05
N LYS A 946 21.02 -65.33 5.68
CA LYS A 946 22.33 -65.28 6.34
C LYS A 946 22.19 -65.41 7.85
N VAL A 947 23.11 -66.11 8.51
CA VAL A 947 23.23 -66.14 9.98
C VAL A 947 24.59 -65.57 10.39
N VAL A 948 24.59 -64.43 11.09
CA VAL A 948 25.81 -63.76 11.57
C VAL A 948 26.02 -63.94 13.06
N ALA A 949 27.29 -63.96 13.50
CA ALA A 949 27.61 -63.98 14.92
C ALA A 949 27.14 -62.69 15.61
N SER A 950 26.52 -62.82 16.79
CA SER A 950 26.17 -61.67 17.64
C SER A 950 27.40 -60.79 17.90
N SER A 951 27.25 -59.47 17.76
CA SER A 951 28.30 -58.47 18.00
C SER A 951 28.87 -58.53 19.44
N VAL A 952 28.17 -59.17 20.37
CA VAL A 952 28.64 -59.41 21.75
C VAL A 952 29.70 -60.53 21.82
N ALA A 953 29.72 -61.49 20.88
CA ALA A 953 30.71 -62.56 20.84
C ALA A 953 32.08 -62.09 20.33
N ILE A 954 32.09 -61.14 19.38
CA ILE A 954 33.32 -60.56 18.79
C ILE A 954 34.15 -59.80 19.85
N ALA A 955 33.50 -59.29 20.91
CA ALA A 955 34.17 -58.59 22.00
C ALA A 955 34.95 -59.52 22.94
N ARG A 956 34.56 -60.80 23.08
CA ARG A 956 35.24 -61.74 24.01
C ARG A 956 36.54 -62.32 23.45
N GLU A 957 36.68 -62.47 22.14
CA GLU A 957 37.95 -62.92 21.53
C GLU A 957 39.03 -61.84 21.52
N LYS A 958 38.66 -60.55 21.45
CA LYS A 958 39.63 -59.43 21.42
C LYS A 958 40.27 -59.08 22.77
N ILE A 959 39.75 -59.58 23.89
CA ILE A 959 40.30 -59.27 25.23
C ILE A 959 41.48 -60.20 25.61
N GLY A 960 41.67 -61.33 24.92
CA GLY A 960 42.69 -62.34 25.25
C GLY A 960 44.14 -62.03 24.83
N LYS A 961 44.41 -60.96 24.07
CA LYS A 961 45.77 -60.65 23.59
C LYS A 961 46.07 -59.14 23.55
N VAL A 962 46.34 -58.54 24.71
CA VAL A 962 47.24 -57.38 24.77
C VAL A 962 48.18 -57.54 25.96
N ARG A 963 49.45 -57.82 25.64
CA ARG A 963 50.57 -57.88 26.57
C ARG A 963 51.08 -56.45 26.80
N TRP A 964 51.31 -56.13 28.07
CA TRP A 964 51.84 -54.87 28.59
C TRP A 964 53.07 -54.33 27.86
N ASN A 965 53.15 -53.02 27.68
CA ASN A 965 54.34 -52.28 28.10
C ASN A 965 54.09 -50.82 28.48
N ARG A 966 54.76 -50.41 29.56
CA ARG A 966 54.80 -49.08 30.18
C ARG A 966 55.55 -48.08 29.30
N ASP A 967 55.08 -46.82 29.22
CA ASP A 967 55.79 -45.73 29.90
C ASP A 967 54.97 -44.43 30.08
N ARG A 968 55.33 -43.72 31.15
CA ARG A 968 54.83 -42.43 31.69
C ARG A 968 55.13 -41.25 30.73
N THR A 969 54.45 -40.09 30.72
CA THR A 969 54.06 -39.19 31.83
C THR A 969 53.14 -38.04 31.33
N SER A 970 52.15 -37.65 32.17
CA SER A 970 51.54 -36.32 32.48
C SER A 970 51.27 -35.28 31.36
N THR A 971 50.13 -34.57 31.27
CA THR A 971 49.42 -33.75 32.30
C THR A 971 48.04 -33.27 31.79
N ARG A 972 47.04 -33.23 32.70
CA ARG A 972 45.97 -32.19 32.98
C ARG A 972 45.50 -31.24 31.83
N ALA A 973 44.23 -30.83 31.68
CA ALA A 973 43.06 -30.75 32.56
C ALA A 973 41.75 -30.40 31.78
N ASN A 974 40.61 -30.80 32.35
CA ASN A 974 39.28 -30.17 32.38
C ASN A 974 38.79 -29.27 31.22
N ARG A 975 37.83 -29.77 30.43
CA ARG A 975 36.39 -29.44 30.53
C ARG A 975 35.57 -30.44 29.73
#